data_AF-A0A972J3S4-F1
#
_entry.id   AF-A0A972J3S4-F1
#
_cell.length_a   1.000
_cell.length_b   1.000
_cell.length_c   1.000
_cell.angle_alpha   90.00
_cell.angle_beta   90.00
_cell.angle_gamma   90.00
#
_symmetry.space_group_name_H-M   'P 1'
#
loop_
_entity.id
_entity.type
_entity.pdbx_description
1 polymer ?
#
loop_
_entity_poly.entity_id
_entity_poly.type
_entity_poly.pdbx_seq_one_letter_code
_entity_poly.pdbx_strand_id
1 'polypeptide(L)'
;MRTAEASRLLGEESTGVRFTVTVPVEELELEEIEENGKTYTRVGLPGWSQTAQAGAPSLPLVVEQVGAPLGAEVTLYVVPGQARVERLSAPVLPVVTQRAEMKPPVEGEPLLPEMVYVVEEDASVYGGGEYPGSLAVVMNDGMVRQQRVLGVVVYPVQYNAQRQELTVYETLEVEVRFSGGGFEGGEAEDSAAYESVLEGELLNYESAQGWRAVPLEAEGRMSPLGLTGAGVPWAPPEPGWRVKVRNDGFYRLSYAELVTAGLPVSSLDPRTIKMYNLGKELAIRVVGEGDGEFNSTDYIVFYGEGLDSKYTWDNIYWLTYGGDNGRRMGARDGSPGAGSTPGWHVSNLHIEENTYYFSNAPGSDDLERYVGAFLYPPYIPSWTKTFTLDAPASAAGQMTISMIGYLANAINPDHHVRVTLNGEQIGDVYWDGITWSNLSMPLRAGLLRAGENTLVVTAVDDTGVGSDMLYIDAVDVEYANTFTAVGDELWFKNGAAGVYRYRLNGFTTGQVEVYDVTDAENVEQISNLAVSGSNPYMVEFSDVAGGAGQYLAKAAGSYKAVQGIETVDTASNLRGVGNGADHIIITPRAFWEQAETLRAHRAGQGLRAVKVDLQDVYDEFNYGIASAEAIRDFLEYTYNSWV
;
A
#
# COMPACT_ATOMS: atom_id res chain seq x y z
N MET A 1 4.15 -22.59 -25.23
CA MET A 1 4.33 -23.62 -26.29
C MET A 1 4.01 -24.96 -25.69
N ARG A 2 2.81 -25.46 -26.00
CA ARG A 2 2.26 -26.73 -25.54
C ARG A 2 3.24 -27.88 -25.78
N THR A 3 3.45 -28.74 -24.79
CA THR A 3 4.05 -30.07 -24.95
C THR A 3 3.03 -30.97 -25.65
N ALA A 4 2.80 -30.70 -26.94
CA ALA A 4 1.71 -31.24 -27.74
C ALA A 4 1.69 -32.77 -27.89
N GLU A 5 2.68 -33.48 -27.34
CA GLU A 5 2.78 -34.94 -27.42
C GLU A 5 2.33 -35.67 -26.13
N ALA A 6 2.24 -34.98 -24.98
CA ALA A 6 1.93 -35.62 -23.69
C ALA A 6 0.42 -35.75 -23.41
N SER A 7 -0.39 -34.82 -23.89
CA SER A 7 -1.82 -34.76 -23.60
C SER A 7 -2.69 -34.80 -24.87
N ARG A 8 -3.85 -35.43 -24.77
CA ARG A 8 -4.84 -35.51 -25.86
C ARG A 8 -6.24 -35.27 -25.34
N LEU A 9 -6.94 -34.29 -25.93
CA LEU A 9 -8.36 -34.05 -25.67
C LEU A 9 -9.19 -35.28 -26.06
N LEU A 10 -10.06 -35.73 -25.16
CA LEU A 10 -10.97 -36.85 -25.37
C LEU A 10 -12.41 -36.39 -25.62
N GLY A 11 -12.80 -35.26 -25.03
CA GLY A 11 -14.11 -34.66 -25.23
C GLY A 11 -14.21 -33.30 -24.55
N GLU A 12 -15.06 -32.44 -25.10
CA GLU A 12 -15.41 -31.15 -24.53
C GLU A 12 -16.94 -30.97 -24.59
N GLU A 13 -17.52 -30.57 -23.48
CA GLU A 13 -18.94 -30.28 -23.33
C GLU A 13 -19.11 -28.97 -22.54
N SER A 14 -20.31 -28.39 -22.56
CA SER A 14 -20.62 -27.16 -21.80
C SER A 14 -20.37 -27.29 -20.29
N THR A 15 -20.40 -28.52 -19.76
CA THR A 15 -20.25 -28.82 -18.34
C THR A 15 -18.91 -29.45 -17.97
N GLY A 16 -17.97 -29.61 -18.93
CA GLY A 16 -16.66 -30.13 -18.60
C GLY A 16 -15.76 -30.45 -19.79
N VAL A 17 -14.49 -30.64 -19.48
CA VAL A 17 -13.42 -30.96 -20.44
C VAL A 17 -12.73 -32.24 -19.99
N ARG A 18 -12.53 -33.18 -20.90
CA ARG A 18 -11.87 -34.43 -20.63
C ARG A 18 -10.67 -34.62 -21.55
N PHE A 19 -9.54 -34.96 -20.95
CA PHE A 19 -8.31 -35.23 -21.69
C PHE A 19 -7.55 -36.39 -21.04
N THR A 20 -6.68 -37.03 -21.82
CA THR A 20 -5.75 -38.03 -21.31
C THR A 20 -4.35 -37.47 -21.32
N VAL A 21 -3.57 -37.84 -20.32
CA VAL A 21 -2.12 -37.67 -20.27
C VAL A 21 -1.49 -39.04 -20.47
N THR A 22 -0.54 -39.16 -21.40
CA THR A 22 0.21 -40.39 -21.67
C THR A 22 1.68 -40.17 -21.32
N VAL A 23 2.21 -41.05 -20.48
CA VAL A 23 3.57 -40.92 -19.95
C VAL A 23 4.48 -41.91 -20.67
N PRO A 24 5.56 -41.45 -21.33
CA PRO A 24 6.53 -42.36 -21.95
C PRO A 24 7.41 -42.98 -20.86
N VAL A 25 6.87 -43.94 -20.11
CA VAL A 25 7.52 -44.51 -18.91
C VAL A 25 8.87 -45.17 -19.22
N GLU A 26 9.09 -45.64 -20.45
CA GLU A 26 10.37 -46.19 -20.88
C GLU A 26 11.49 -45.13 -21.06
N GLU A 27 11.12 -43.85 -21.10
CA GLU A 27 12.06 -42.71 -21.13
C GLU A 27 12.32 -42.13 -19.73
N LEU A 28 11.81 -42.77 -18.67
CA LEU A 28 12.05 -42.32 -17.29
C LEU A 28 13.55 -42.45 -16.96
N GLU A 29 14.17 -41.33 -16.61
CA GLU A 29 15.57 -41.25 -16.24
C GLU A 29 15.69 -41.28 -14.71
N LEU A 30 16.42 -42.27 -14.19
CA LEU A 30 16.76 -42.40 -12.77
C LEU A 30 18.28 -42.36 -12.64
N GLU A 31 18.80 -41.27 -12.11
CA GLU A 31 20.24 -41.04 -11.94
C GLU A 31 20.58 -40.91 -10.44
N GLU A 32 21.55 -41.67 -9.95
CA GLU A 32 22.10 -41.46 -8.60
C GLU A 32 23.07 -40.28 -8.61
N ILE A 33 22.85 -39.33 -7.71
CA ILE A 33 23.71 -38.16 -7.53
C ILE A 33 24.08 -37.98 -6.06
N GLU A 34 25.23 -37.37 -5.79
CA GLU A 34 25.67 -37.05 -4.43
C GLU A 34 25.50 -35.54 -4.19
N GLU A 35 24.72 -35.18 -3.18
CA GLU A 35 24.48 -33.79 -2.76
C GLU A 35 24.66 -33.70 -1.24
N ASN A 36 25.49 -32.76 -0.79
CA ASN A 36 25.83 -32.56 0.63
C ASN A 36 26.27 -33.86 1.36
N GLY A 37 26.98 -34.76 0.67
CA GLY A 37 27.47 -36.02 1.24
C GLY A 37 26.40 -37.10 1.44
N LYS A 38 25.19 -36.91 0.86
CA LYS A 38 24.12 -37.91 0.82
C LYS A 38 23.80 -38.24 -0.64
N THR A 39 23.58 -39.53 -0.92
CA THR A 39 23.15 -39.97 -2.24
C THR A 39 21.64 -39.79 -2.39
N TYR A 40 21.23 -39.24 -3.52
CA TYR A 40 19.84 -39.06 -3.94
C TYR A 40 19.61 -39.65 -5.33
N THR A 41 18.36 -39.92 -5.67
CA THR A 41 17.93 -40.24 -7.03
C THR A 41 17.31 -39.01 -7.69
N ARG A 42 17.91 -38.52 -8.77
CA ARG A 42 17.30 -37.54 -9.67
C ARG A 42 16.32 -38.26 -10.60
N VAL A 43 15.08 -37.79 -10.64
CA VAL A 43 14.00 -38.35 -11.47
C VAL A 43 13.73 -37.38 -12.61
N GLY A 44 14.02 -37.81 -13.84
CA GLY A 44 13.85 -37.02 -15.05
C GLY A 44 12.87 -37.67 -16.02
N LEU A 45 12.19 -36.83 -16.80
CA LEU A 45 11.46 -37.28 -17.99
C LEU A 45 11.64 -36.21 -19.08
N PRO A 46 12.31 -36.51 -20.21
CA PRO A 46 12.60 -35.51 -21.24
C PRO A 46 11.34 -34.78 -21.73
N GLY A 47 11.41 -33.44 -21.76
CA GLY A 47 10.29 -32.59 -22.20
C GLY A 47 9.20 -32.35 -21.15
N TRP A 48 9.29 -32.94 -19.96
CA TRP A 48 8.35 -32.70 -18.86
C TRP A 48 8.86 -31.63 -17.90
N SER A 49 7.92 -30.94 -17.27
CA SER A 49 8.24 -30.00 -16.19
C SER A 49 8.50 -30.77 -14.89
N GLN A 50 9.06 -30.10 -13.90
CA GLN A 50 9.35 -30.68 -12.58
C GLN A 50 8.53 -29.97 -11.51
N THR A 51 8.25 -30.66 -10.40
CA THR A 51 7.71 -30.01 -9.20
C THR A 51 8.68 -28.93 -8.70
N ALA A 52 8.12 -27.84 -8.16
CA ALA A 52 8.89 -26.66 -7.76
C ALA A 52 8.74 -26.31 -6.26
N GLN A 53 8.08 -27.17 -5.49
CA GLN A 53 7.93 -26.95 -4.04
C GLN A 53 9.27 -27.21 -3.34
N ALA A 54 9.87 -26.15 -2.80
CA ALA A 54 11.15 -26.23 -2.08
C ALA A 54 11.13 -27.32 -1.01
N GLY A 55 12.19 -28.13 -0.98
CA GLY A 55 12.38 -29.24 -0.05
C GLY A 55 11.57 -30.50 -0.32
N ALA A 56 10.53 -30.45 -1.15
CA ALA A 56 9.79 -31.64 -1.58
C ALA A 56 10.53 -32.38 -2.71
N PRO A 57 10.25 -33.67 -2.96
CA PRO A 57 10.83 -34.42 -4.08
C PRO A 57 10.62 -33.74 -5.43
N SER A 58 11.71 -33.60 -6.22
CA SER A 58 11.66 -33.12 -7.60
C SER A 58 11.17 -34.24 -8.52
N LEU A 59 9.93 -34.14 -9.02
CA LEU A 59 9.25 -35.17 -9.80
C LEU A 59 8.64 -34.60 -11.10
N PRO A 60 8.64 -35.39 -12.20
CA PRO A 60 8.03 -34.98 -13.45
C PRO A 60 6.52 -34.70 -13.34
N LEU A 61 6.08 -33.61 -13.98
CA LEU A 61 4.68 -33.18 -14.09
C LEU A 61 4.40 -32.56 -15.46
N VAL A 62 3.11 -32.47 -15.81
CA VAL A 62 2.64 -31.68 -16.96
C VAL A 62 1.59 -30.68 -16.51
N VAL A 63 1.57 -29.51 -17.15
CA VAL A 63 0.55 -28.48 -16.93
C VAL A 63 -0.21 -28.30 -18.22
N GLU A 64 -1.53 -28.44 -18.14
CA GLU A 64 -2.43 -28.18 -19.25
C GLU A 64 -3.30 -26.97 -18.96
N GLN A 65 -3.53 -26.14 -19.98
CA GLN A 65 -4.43 -24.99 -19.85
C GLN A 65 -5.81 -25.33 -20.42
N VAL A 66 -6.85 -25.05 -19.66
CA VAL A 66 -8.25 -25.31 -20.01
C VAL A 66 -9.04 -24.03 -19.87
N GLY A 67 -9.75 -23.60 -20.91
CA GLY A 67 -10.71 -22.51 -20.78
C GLY A 67 -11.89 -22.95 -19.92
N ALA A 68 -12.44 -22.05 -19.10
CA ALA A 68 -13.55 -22.38 -18.20
C ALA A 68 -14.67 -21.33 -18.25
N PRO A 69 -15.92 -21.72 -17.92
CA PRO A 69 -17.02 -20.76 -17.79
C PRO A 69 -16.79 -19.74 -16.68
N LEU A 70 -17.23 -18.50 -16.91
CA LEU A 70 -17.21 -17.45 -15.88
C LEU A 70 -18.08 -17.85 -14.70
N GLY A 71 -17.58 -17.65 -13.48
CA GLY A 71 -18.31 -17.92 -12.24
C GLY A 71 -18.61 -19.40 -11.95
N ALA A 72 -18.17 -20.34 -12.79
CA ALA A 72 -18.32 -21.77 -12.52
C ALA A 72 -17.35 -22.24 -11.42
N GLU A 73 -17.83 -23.12 -10.56
CA GLU A 73 -16.98 -23.93 -9.68
C GLU A 73 -16.35 -25.07 -10.49
N VAL A 74 -15.10 -25.38 -10.17
CA VAL A 74 -14.29 -26.37 -10.88
C VAL A 74 -14.06 -27.57 -9.96
N THR A 75 -14.37 -28.78 -10.44
CA THR A 75 -14.01 -30.04 -9.76
C THR A 75 -13.19 -30.92 -10.69
N LEU A 76 -12.09 -31.49 -10.19
CA LEU A 76 -11.26 -32.42 -10.93
C LEU A 76 -11.56 -33.88 -10.55
N TYR A 77 -11.67 -34.74 -11.56
CA TYR A 77 -11.69 -36.18 -11.40
C TYR A 77 -10.55 -36.78 -12.20
N VAL A 78 -9.78 -37.67 -11.59
CA VAL A 78 -8.65 -38.34 -12.25
C VAL A 78 -8.80 -39.83 -12.11
N VAL A 79 -8.72 -40.53 -13.24
CA VAL A 79 -8.72 -41.99 -13.30
C VAL A 79 -7.33 -42.44 -13.74
N PRO A 80 -6.51 -42.99 -12.85
CA PRO A 80 -5.20 -43.53 -13.22
C PRO A 80 -5.37 -44.83 -14.01
N GLY A 81 -4.54 -45.00 -15.03
CA GLY A 81 -4.41 -46.24 -15.79
C GLY A 81 -3.43 -47.23 -15.16
N GLN A 82 -2.71 -47.96 -16.01
CA GLN A 82 -1.68 -48.90 -15.57
C GLN A 82 -0.57 -48.17 -14.81
N ALA A 83 -0.15 -48.73 -13.67
CA ALA A 83 0.91 -48.19 -12.85
C ALA A 83 2.15 -49.11 -12.89
N ARG A 84 3.32 -48.49 -13.02
CA ARG A 84 4.62 -49.13 -12.85
C ARG A 84 5.23 -48.68 -11.53
N VAL A 85 5.68 -49.63 -10.71
CA VAL A 85 6.33 -49.35 -9.43
C VAL A 85 7.82 -49.62 -9.55
N GLU A 86 8.64 -48.61 -9.28
CA GLU A 86 10.10 -48.68 -9.28
C GLU A 86 10.63 -48.52 -7.86
N ARG A 87 11.49 -49.45 -7.43
CA ARG A 87 12.17 -49.35 -6.13
C ARG A 87 13.47 -48.58 -6.29
N LEU A 88 13.64 -47.57 -5.44
CA LEU A 88 14.83 -46.74 -5.45
C LEU A 88 15.86 -47.21 -4.42
N SER A 89 17.13 -47.09 -4.77
CA SER A 89 18.28 -47.30 -3.90
C SER A 89 18.54 -46.12 -2.96
N ALA A 90 18.07 -44.92 -3.33
CA ALA A 90 18.25 -43.66 -2.60
C ALA A 90 16.94 -42.86 -2.58
N PRO A 91 16.75 -41.90 -1.64
CA PRO A 91 15.59 -41.01 -1.68
C PRO A 91 15.64 -40.07 -2.89
N VAL A 92 14.49 -39.60 -3.36
CA VAL A 92 14.43 -38.65 -4.49
C VAL A 92 15.09 -37.33 -4.09
N LEU A 93 15.80 -36.69 -5.02
CA LEU A 93 16.42 -35.38 -4.80
C LEU A 93 15.35 -34.32 -4.47
N PRO A 94 15.45 -33.60 -3.33
CA PRO A 94 14.53 -32.51 -3.05
C PRO A 94 14.78 -31.31 -3.96
N VAL A 95 13.73 -30.54 -4.23
CA VAL A 95 13.84 -29.24 -4.90
C VAL A 95 14.68 -28.31 -4.03
N VAL A 96 15.66 -27.66 -4.66
CA VAL A 96 16.56 -26.71 -3.99
C VAL A 96 15.76 -25.62 -3.29
N THR A 97 16.06 -25.41 -2.01
CA THR A 97 15.47 -24.33 -1.22
C THR A 97 16.34 -23.10 -1.35
N GLN A 98 15.76 -22.01 -1.86
CA GLN A 98 16.40 -20.69 -1.83
C GLN A 98 16.14 -20.03 -0.48
N ARG A 99 17.18 -19.62 0.23
CA ARG A 99 17.07 -18.88 1.50
C ARG A 99 17.90 -17.61 1.45
N ALA A 100 17.40 -16.58 2.11
CA ALA A 100 18.14 -15.35 2.35
C ALA A 100 18.89 -15.50 3.68
N GLU A 101 20.22 -15.53 3.63
CA GLU A 101 21.07 -15.55 4.82
C GLU A 101 21.80 -14.21 4.97
N MET A 102 21.74 -13.60 6.15
CA MET A 102 22.48 -12.36 6.43
C MET A 102 23.93 -12.65 6.79
N LYS A 103 24.85 -11.92 6.16
CA LYS A 103 26.24 -11.88 6.61
C LYS A 103 26.38 -11.02 7.85
N PRO A 104 27.36 -11.30 8.73
CA PRO A 104 27.74 -10.37 9.77
C PRO A 104 28.03 -8.99 9.18
N PRO A 105 27.60 -7.89 9.82
CA PRO A 105 27.83 -6.54 9.30
C PRO A 105 29.32 -6.28 9.10
N VAL A 106 29.69 -5.79 7.92
CA VAL A 106 31.03 -5.27 7.61
C VAL A 106 30.93 -3.75 7.53
N GLU A 107 31.83 -3.05 8.23
CA GLU A 107 31.83 -1.59 8.28
C GLU A 107 31.97 -0.99 6.88
N GLY A 108 31.01 -0.15 6.48
CA GLY A 108 30.99 0.53 5.19
C GLY A 108 30.28 -0.22 4.05
N GLU A 109 29.74 -1.42 4.29
CA GLU A 109 28.94 -2.15 3.30
C GLU A 109 27.45 -2.18 3.67
N PRO A 110 26.54 -2.12 2.67
CA PRO A 110 25.12 -2.31 2.91
C PRO A 110 24.84 -3.75 3.35
N LEU A 111 24.06 -3.90 4.43
CA LEU A 111 23.56 -5.18 4.92
C LEU A 111 22.52 -5.74 3.94
N LEU A 112 22.99 -6.51 2.97
CA LEU A 112 22.15 -7.23 2.03
C LEU A 112 22.24 -8.74 2.32
N PRO A 113 21.10 -9.45 2.33
CA PRO A 113 21.12 -10.90 2.46
C PRO A 113 21.81 -11.53 1.25
N GLU A 114 22.60 -12.56 1.50
CA GLU A 114 23.09 -13.45 0.47
C GLU A 114 22.03 -14.51 0.18
N MET A 115 21.64 -14.65 -1.09
CA MET A 115 20.76 -15.74 -1.50
C MET A 115 21.60 -17.02 -1.58
N VAL A 116 21.37 -17.91 -0.62
CA VAL A 116 21.97 -19.24 -0.59
C VAL A 116 20.98 -20.28 -1.09
N TYR A 117 21.51 -21.33 -1.70
CA TYR A 117 20.73 -22.43 -2.26
C TYR A 117 21.12 -23.69 -1.52
N VAL A 118 20.17 -24.26 -0.79
CA VAL A 118 20.40 -25.44 0.05
C VAL A 118 19.50 -26.60 -0.35
N VAL A 119 20.08 -27.79 -0.38
CA VAL A 119 19.36 -29.06 -0.56
C VAL A 119 18.95 -29.52 0.83
N GLU A 120 17.68 -29.31 1.18
CA GLU A 120 17.10 -29.67 2.48
C GLU A 120 15.82 -30.47 2.27
N GLU A 121 15.66 -31.55 3.02
CA GLU A 121 14.49 -32.44 2.89
C GLU A 121 13.30 -31.88 3.68
N ASP A 122 12.13 -31.80 3.05
CA ASP A 122 10.88 -31.53 3.75
C ASP A 122 10.56 -32.72 4.67
N ALA A 123 10.64 -32.50 5.98
CA ALA A 123 10.44 -33.52 7.00
C ALA A 123 9.04 -34.19 6.91
N SER A 124 8.02 -33.48 6.40
CA SER A 124 6.67 -34.03 6.25
C SER A 124 6.59 -35.11 5.15
N VAL A 125 7.45 -35.02 4.13
CA VAL A 125 7.53 -36.00 3.05
C VAL A 125 8.59 -37.05 3.38
N TYR A 126 9.83 -36.63 3.62
CA TYR A 126 10.96 -37.54 3.82
C TYR A 126 10.89 -38.29 5.16
N GLY A 127 10.07 -37.83 6.11
CA GLY A 127 9.72 -38.54 7.34
C GLY A 127 8.80 -39.76 7.16
N GLY A 128 8.43 -40.10 5.93
CA GLY A 128 7.62 -41.29 5.59
C GLY A 128 6.29 -41.00 4.89
N GLY A 129 6.11 -39.79 4.36
CA GLY A 129 4.93 -39.38 3.61
C GLY A 129 4.90 -39.83 2.15
N GLU A 130 3.81 -39.48 1.48
CA GLU A 130 3.63 -39.61 0.03
C GLU A 130 3.58 -38.23 -0.61
N TYR A 131 4.15 -38.09 -1.80
CA TYR A 131 4.21 -36.84 -2.53
C TYR A 131 4.07 -37.08 -4.05
N PRO A 132 3.30 -36.28 -4.80
CA PRO A 132 2.46 -35.16 -4.34
C PRO A 132 1.19 -35.57 -3.55
N GLY A 133 0.78 -36.84 -3.59
CA GLY A 133 -0.41 -37.35 -2.88
C GLY A 133 -1.73 -37.13 -3.61
N SER A 134 -1.80 -36.13 -4.49
CA SER A 134 -2.86 -35.94 -5.49
C SER A 134 -2.37 -36.26 -6.90
N LEU A 135 -3.25 -36.76 -7.77
CA LEU A 135 -2.92 -37.06 -9.18
C LEU A 135 -3.09 -35.85 -10.11
N ALA A 136 -3.91 -34.87 -9.73
CA ALA A 136 -3.99 -33.57 -10.40
C ALA A 136 -4.54 -32.48 -9.46
N VAL A 137 -4.20 -31.23 -9.71
CA VAL A 137 -4.71 -30.04 -9.00
C VAL A 137 -4.92 -28.88 -9.96
N VAL A 138 -5.78 -27.93 -9.59
CA VAL A 138 -5.87 -26.62 -10.26
C VAL A 138 -4.91 -25.67 -9.54
N MET A 139 -3.98 -25.05 -10.27
CA MET A 139 -2.96 -24.17 -9.68
C MET A 139 -3.12 -22.71 -10.10
N ASN A 140 -3.59 -22.45 -11.31
CA ASN A 140 -3.83 -21.10 -11.83
C ASN A 140 -5.29 -20.99 -12.27
N ASP A 141 -6.09 -20.17 -11.61
CA ASP A 141 -7.44 -19.83 -12.03
C ASP A 141 -7.53 -18.32 -12.17
N GLY A 142 -7.60 -17.83 -13.41
CA GLY A 142 -7.52 -16.41 -13.68
C GLY A 142 -8.04 -16.02 -15.05
N MET A 143 -8.00 -14.73 -15.33
CA MET A 143 -8.45 -14.16 -16.59
C MET A 143 -7.25 -13.82 -17.47
N VAL A 144 -7.26 -14.33 -18.71
CA VAL A 144 -6.44 -13.83 -19.81
C VAL A 144 -7.36 -13.03 -20.71
N ARG A 145 -7.32 -11.70 -20.57
CA ARG A 145 -8.28 -10.79 -21.19
C ARG A 145 -9.73 -11.18 -20.84
N GLN A 146 -10.52 -11.56 -21.83
CA GLN A 146 -11.91 -12.01 -21.67
C GLN A 146 -12.05 -13.51 -21.39
N GLN A 147 -10.98 -14.29 -21.48
CA GLN A 147 -11.02 -15.74 -21.30
C GLN A 147 -10.61 -16.13 -19.89
N ARG A 148 -11.46 -16.84 -19.14
CA ARG A 148 -11.02 -17.53 -17.93
C ARG A 148 -10.22 -18.76 -18.30
N VAL A 149 -9.03 -18.91 -17.73
CA VAL A 149 -8.06 -19.96 -18.00
C VAL A 149 -7.70 -20.67 -16.70
N LEU A 150 -7.78 -22.00 -16.72
CA LEU A 150 -7.39 -22.90 -15.65
C LEU A 150 -6.07 -23.60 -16.01
N GLY A 151 -5.07 -23.53 -15.14
CA GLY A 151 -3.88 -24.38 -15.18
C GLY A 151 -4.13 -25.66 -14.38
N VAL A 152 -4.31 -26.78 -15.09
CA VAL A 152 -4.48 -28.12 -14.53
C VAL A 152 -3.14 -28.82 -14.50
N VAL A 153 -2.59 -29.00 -13.30
CA VAL A 153 -1.32 -29.70 -13.08
C VAL A 153 -1.60 -31.18 -12.87
N VAL A 154 -0.96 -32.06 -13.63
CA VAL A 154 -1.12 -33.51 -13.55
C VAL A 154 0.20 -34.14 -13.07
N TYR A 155 0.10 -35.00 -12.05
CA TYR A 155 1.22 -35.64 -11.35
C TYR A 155 1.26 -37.15 -11.64
N PRO A 156 1.83 -37.56 -12.79
CA PRO A 156 1.91 -38.98 -13.15
C PRO A 156 2.88 -39.78 -12.28
N VAL A 157 3.84 -39.12 -11.64
CA VAL A 157 4.86 -39.75 -10.79
C VAL A 157 4.54 -39.43 -9.33
N GLN A 158 4.40 -40.46 -8.51
CA GLN A 158 4.19 -40.37 -7.07
C GLN A 158 5.36 -41.04 -6.35
N TYR A 159 5.85 -40.41 -5.28
CA TYR A 159 6.92 -40.93 -4.45
C TYR A 159 6.41 -41.27 -3.05
N ASN A 160 6.75 -42.47 -2.58
CA ASN A 160 6.54 -42.89 -1.20
C ASN A 160 7.89 -42.99 -0.48
N ALA A 161 8.15 -42.08 0.46
CA ALA A 161 9.42 -42.00 1.17
C ALA A 161 9.66 -43.21 2.10
N GLN A 162 8.59 -43.72 2.73
CA GLN A 162 8.69 -44.85 3.67
C GLN A 162 9.11 -46.15 2.97
N ARG A 163 8.60 -46.38 1.75
CA ARG A 163 8.91 -47.58 0.95
C ARG A 163 10.08 -47.37 -0.01
N GLN A 164 10.52 -46.12 -0.21
CA GLN A 164 11.46 -45.71 -1.25
C GLN A 164 11.03 -46.22 -2.63
N GLU A 165 9.77 -45.98 -2.98
CA GLU A 165 9.15 -46.45 -4.23
C GLU A 165 8.61 -45.26 -5.02
N LEU A 166 8.84 -45.26 -6.33
CA LEU A 166 8.14 -44.43 -7.31
C LEU A 166 6.99 -45.22 -7.92
N THR A 167 5.81 -44.62 -7.97
CA THR A 167 4.69 -45.12 -8.76
C THR A 167 4.50 -44.20 -9.95
N VAL A 168 4.64 -44.73 -11.16
CA VAL A 168 4.46 -44.00 -12.42
C VAL A 168 3.21 -44.53 -13.10
N TYR A 169 2.22 -43.67 -13.28
CA TYR A 169 1.00 -44.00 -14.03
C TYR A 169 1.26 -43.77 -15.52
N GLU A 170 1.18 -44.83 -16.33
CA GLU A 170 1.42 -44.77 -17.78
C GLU A 170 0.38 -43.89 -18.49
N THR A 171 -0.83 -43.82 -17.94
CA THR A 171 -1.90 -42.95 -18.42
C THR A 171 -2.71 -42.38 -17.26
N LEU A 172 -3.18 -41.13 -17.41
CA LEU A 172 -4.18 -40.52 -16.54
C LEU A 172 -5.29 -39.91 -17.38
N GLU A 173 -6.53 -40.34 -17.17
CA GLU A 173 -7.70 -39.68 -17.72
C GLU A 173 -8.17 -38.61 -16.73
N VAL A 174 -8.17 -37.35 -17.15
CA VAL A 174 -8.53 -36.19 -16.35
C VAL A 174 -9.85 -35.62 -16.87
N GLU A 175 -10.82 -35.47 -15.99
CA GLU A 175 -12.08 -34.77 -16.25
C GLU A 175 -12.15 -33.52 -15.37
N VAL A 176 -12.21 -32.37 -16.03
CA VAL A 176 -12.47 -31.06 -15.44
C VAL A 176 -13.97 -30.81 -15.55
N ARG A 177 -14.67 -30.73 -14.42
CA ARG A 177 -16.12 -30.52 -14.39
C ARG A 177 -16.46 -29.12 -13.93
N PHE A 178 -17.38 -28.48 -14.64
CA PHE A 178 -17.91 -27.16 -14.32
C PHE A 178 -19.30 -27.28 -13.71
N SER A 179 -19.52 -26.65 -12.56
CA SER A 179 -20.81 -26.63 -11.87
C SER A 179 -21.11 -25.26 -11.27
N GLY A 180 -22.40 -24.89 -11.21
CA GLY A 180 -22.80 -23.55 -10.75
C GLY A 180 -22.51 -22.45 -11.78
N GLY A 181 -23.23 -21.33 -11.66
CA GLY A 181 -23.14 -20.21 -12.60
C GLY A 181 -24.11 -20.30 -13.78
N GLY A 182 -24.60 -19.16 -14.26
CA GLY A 182 -25.19 -19.07 -15.59
C GLY A 182 -24.04 -19.10 -16.59
N PHE A 183 -23.97 -20.13 -17.42
CA PHE A 183 -22.95 -20.30 -18.46
C PHE A 183 -23.09 -19.28 -19.61
N GLU A 184 -23.55 -18.06 -19.31
CA GLU A 184 -23.75 -16.98 -20.28
C GLU A 184 -22.42 -16.23 -20.45
N GLY A 185 -21.58 -16.73 -21.35
CA GLY A 185 -20.56 -15.94 -22.04
C GLY A 185 -21.05 -15.54 -23.43
N GLY A 186 -20.20 -14.88 -24.22
CA GLY A 186 -20.48 -14.61 -25.62
C GLY A 186 -19.26 -14.80 -26.49
N GLU A 187 -19.48 -15.06 -27.79
CA GLU A 187 -18.43 -15.25 -28.79
C GLU A 187 -17.79 -13.90 -29.18
N ALA A 188 -17.15 -13.23 -28.22
CA ALA A 188 -16.35 -12.04 -28.50
C ALA A 188 -14.95 -12.50 -28.97
N GLU A 189 -14.65 -12.32 -30.26
CA GLU A 189 -13.30 -12.51 -30.79
C GLU A 189 -12.34 -11.46 -30.22
N ASP A 190 -11.15 -11.88 -29.77
CA ASP A 190 -10.06 -10.95 -29.46
C ASP A 190 -9.32 -10.51 -30.73
N SER A 191 -8.33 -9.64 -30.57
CA SER A 191 -7.27 -9.42 -31.54
C SER A 191 -6.64 -10.73 -32.02
N ALA A 192 -6.34 -10.82 -33.31
CA ALA A 192 -5.77 -12.01 -33.94
C ALA A 192 -4.47 -12.52 -33.26
N ALA A 193 -3.69 -11.61 -32.66
CA ALA A 193 -2.49 -11.99 -31.91
C ALA A 193 -2.83 -12.80 -30.64
N TYR A 194 -3.89 -12.43 -29.92
CA TYR A 194 -4.33 -13.14 -28.72
C TYR A 194 -5.15 -14.37 -29.05
N GLU A 195 -5.94 -14.36 -30.11
CA GLU A 195 -6.60 -15.59 -30.59
C GLU A 195 -5.56 -16.66 -30.91
N SER A 196 -4.46 -16.31 -31.59
CA SER A 196 -3.36 -17.25 -31.85
C SER A 196 -2.68 -17.78 -30.58
N VAL A 197 -2.62 -16.97 -29.51
CA VAL A 197 -2.07 -17.42 -28.21
C VAL A 197 -3.05 -18.37 -27.52
N LEU A 198 -4.33 -18.01 -27.44
CA LEU A 198 -5.35 -18.82 -26.80
C LEU A 198 -5.55 -20.15 -27.52
N GLU A 199 -5.55 -20.15 -28.86
CA GLU A 199 -5.61 -21.37 -29.69
C GLU A 199 -4.38 -22.27 -29.46
N GLY A 200 -3.20 -21.67 -29.29
CA GLY A 200 -1.95 -22.40 -29.05
C GLY A 200 -1.82 -23.00 -27.65
N GLU A 201 -2.48 -22.40 -26.65
CA GLU A 201 -2.30 -22.77 -25.23
C GLU A 201 -3.48 -23.55 -24.66
N LEU A 202 -4.74 -23.28 -25.05
CA LEU A 202 -5.91 -23.95 -24.48
C LEU A 202 -6.18 -25.32 -25.12
N LEU A 203 -6.41 -26.34 -24.28
CA LEU A 203 -6.81 -27.67 -24.71
C LEU A 203 -8.14 -27.67 -25.48
N ASN A 204 -9.07 -26.83 -25.05
CA ASN A 204 -10.48 -26.79 -25.47
C ASN A 204 -10.85 -25.41 -26.03
N TYR A 205 -9.94 -24.81 -26.80
CA TYR A 205 -10.08 -23.45 -27.33
C TYR A 205 -11.44 -23.21 -27.99
N GLU A 206 -11.89 -24.11 -28.87
CA GLU A 206 -13.17 -23.99 -29.60
C GLU A 206 -14.37 -23.87 -28.65
N SER A 207 -14.48 -24.74 -27.64
CA SER A 207 -15.57 -24.63 -26.65
C SER A 207 -15.43 -23.44 -25.71
N ALA A 208 -14.19 -23.04 -25.40
CA ALA A 208 -13.89 -21.92 -24.50
C ALA A 208 -14.34 -20.56 -25.06
N GLN A 209 -14.43 -20.40 -26.38
CA GLN A 209 -14.89 -19.15 -27.03
C GLN A 209 -16.27 -18.72 -26.54
N GLY A 210 -17.19 -19.67 -26.33
CA GLY A 210 -18.55 -19.38 -25.83
C GLY A 210 -18.62 -18.95 -24.37
N TRP A 211 -17.50 -19.00 -23.64
CA TRP A 211 -17.41 -18.66 -22.22
C TRP A 211 -16.69 -17.35 -21.94
N ARG A 212 -16.34 -16.61 -23.00
CA ARG A 212 -15.64 -15.35 -22.86
C ARG A 212 -16.52 -14.29 -22.21
N ALA A 213 -15.90 -13.47 -21.39
CA ALA A 213 -16.51 -12.25 -20.88
C ALA A 213 -16.82 -11.35 -22.06
N VAL A 214 -18.10 -11.16 -22.36
CA VAL A 214 -18.49 -10.16 -23.34
C VAL A 214 -18.06 -8.81 -22.75
N PRO A 215 -17.20 -8.03 -23.43
CA PRO A 215 -17.03 -6.63 -23.08
C PRO A 215 -18.44 -6.05 -22.99
N LEU A 216 -18.77 -5.35 -21.91
CA LEU A 216 -20.09 -4.72 -21.80
C LEU A 216 -20.30 -3.87 -23.06
N GLU A 217 -21.08 -4.38 -24.02
CA GLU A 217 -21.49 -3.57 -25.16
C GLU A 217 -22.20 -2.36 -24.56
N ALA A 218 -21.70 -1.18 -24.93
CA ALA A 218 -22.11 0.13 -24.41
C ALA A 218 -23.60 0.45 -24.62
N GLU A 219 -24.40 -0.47 -25.16
CA GLU A 219 -25.82 -0.24 -25.48
C GLU A 219 -26.80 -0.78 -24.42
N GLY A 220 -26.34 -1.49 -23.38
CA GLY A 220 -27.25 -2.23 -22.49
C GLY A 220 -27.48 -1.70 -21.08
N ARG A 221 -26.51 -1.02 -20.44
CA ARG A 221 -26.60 -0.71 -18.99
C ARG A 221 -25.90 0.59 -18.60
N MET A 222 -26.67 1.67 -18.54
CA MET A 222 -26.79 2.47 -17.32
C MET A 222 -28.23 3.01 -17.22
N SER A 223 -29.13 2.21 -16.65
CA SER A 223 -29.88 2.82 -15.54
C SER A 223 -28.81 3.11 -14.49
N PRO A 224 -28.68 4.36 -14.01
CA PRO A 224 -27.65 4.71 -13.05
C PRO A 224 -27.79 3.73 -11.90
N LEU A 225 -26.78 2.89 -11.71
CA LEU A 225 -26.64 2.15 -10.47
C LEU A 225 -26.72 3.22 -9.39
N GLY A 226 -27.75 3.11 -8.57
CA GLY A 226 -27.97 3.95 -7.41
C GLY A 226 -26.78 3.79 -6.46
N LEU A 227 -25.74 4.57 -6.70
CA LEU A 227 -24.87 5.13 -5.68
C LEU A 227 -25.69 6.21 -4.98
N THR A 228 -26.67 5.77 -4.19
CA THR A 228 -27.24 6.62 -3.16
C THR A 228 -26.19 6.79 -2.07
N GLY A 229 -25.28 7.74 -2.31
CA GLY A 229 -24.22 8.18 -1.41
C GLY A 229 -22.98 8.66 -2.18
N ALA A 230 -22.82 9.99 -2.27
CA ALA A 230 -21.64 10.75 -2.72
C ALA A 230 -21.45 11.02 -4.24
N GLY A 231 -21.74 12.27 -4.63
CA GLY A 231 -20.86 13.11 -5.47
C GLY A 231 -20.89 12.93 -6.99
N VAL A 232 -20.98 14.05 -7.71
CA VAL A 232 -20.55 14.15 -9.12
C VAL A 232 -19.08 13.69 -9.20
N PRO A 233 -18.65 12.95 -10.24
CA PRO A 233 -17.24 12.61 -10.44
C PRO A 233 -16.38 13.88 -10.37
N TRP A 234 -15.29 13.82 -9.61
CA TRP A 234 -14.35 14.94 -9.50
C TRP A 234 -13.85 15.36 -10.88
N ALA A 235 -13.84 16.66 -11.12
CA ALA A 235 -13.17 17.29 -12.24
C ALA A 235 -12.31 18.43 -11.67
N PRO A 236 -11.03 18.54 -12.07
CA PRO A 236 -10.20 19.68 -11.70
C PRO A 236 -10.90 21.00 -12.04
N PRO A 237 -10.81 22.02 -11.17
CA PRO A 237 -11.44 23.31 -11.44
C PRO A 237 -10.79 23.98 -12.65
N GLU A 238 -11.59 24.66 -13.47
CA GLU A 238 -11.12 25.40 -14.64
C GLU A 238 -11.53 26.89 -14.52
N PRO A 239 -10.57 27.83 -14.49
CA PRO A 239 -9.12 27.60 -14.37
C PRO A 239 -8.74 27.08 -12.97
N GLY A 240 -7.60 26.38 -12.85
CA GLY A 240 -7.14 25.78 -11.60
C GLY A 240 -5.63 25.92 -11.41
N TRP A 241 -5.18 26.01 -10.15
CA TRP A 241 -3.77 26.05 -9.76
C TRP A 241 -3.52 25.04 -8.64
N ARG A 242 -2.51 24.18 -8.80
CA ARG A 242 -2.08 23.24 -7.76
C ARG A 242 -1.16 23.95 -6.76
N VAL A 243 -1.52 23.90 -5.48
CA VAL A 243 -0.77 24.43 -4.34
C VAL A 243 -0.25 23.24 -3.51
N LYS A 244 1.06 23.17 -3.29
CA LYS A 244 1.72 22.03 -2.64
C LYS A 244 1.94 22.25 -1.15
N VAL A 245 1.44 21.32 -0.34
CA VAL A 245 1.50 21.30 1.13
C VAL A 245 2.18 20.02 1.62
N ARG A 246 2.88 20.08 2.75
CA ARG A 246 3.61 18.93 3.32
C ARG A 246 3.33 18.65 4.80
N ASN A 247 2.89 19.65 5.55
CA ASN A 247 2.76 19.54 7.00
C ASN A 247 1.45 20.18 7.45
N ASP A 248 0.89 19.68 8.53
CA ASP A 248 -0.28 20.27 9.14
C ASP A 248 -0.02 21.70 9.62
N GLY A 249 -0.94 22.62 9.34
CA GLY A 249 -0.92 23.98 9.88
C GLY A 249 -1.45 25.04 8.93
N PHE A 250 -1.34 26.31 9.35
CA PHE A 250 -1.80 27.44 8.55
C PHE A 250 -0.74 27.92 7.56
N TYR A 251 -1.14 28.00 6.29
CA TYR A 251 -0.35 28.48 5.18
C TYR A 251 -0.82 29.87 4.75
N ARG A 252 0.10 30.65 4.17
CA ARG A 252 -0.19 31.95 3.57
C ARG A 252 0.21 31.96 2.10
N LEU A 253 -0.70 32.40 1.23
CA LEU A 253 -0.42 32.73 -0.17
C LEU A 253 -0.45 34.25 -0.32
N SER A 254 0.71 34.84 -0.60
CA SER A 254 0.85 36.28 -0.80
C SER A 254 0.46 36.70 -2.23
N TYR A 255 0.10 37.98 -2.39
CA TYR A 255 -0.08 38.59 -3.71
C TYR A 255 1.05 38.27 -4.71
N ALA A 256 2.31 38.38 -4.26
CA ALA A 256 3.47 38.16 -5.13
C ALA A 256 3.54 36.71 -5.63
N GLU A 257 3.30 35.72 -4.76
CA GLU A 257 3.30 34.30 -5.15
C GLU A 257 2.19 33.99 -6.16
N LEU A 258 0.99 34.56 -5.97
CA LEU A 258 -0.13 34.38 -6.89
C LEU A 258 0.14 35.01 -8.26
N VAL A 259 0.75 36.20 -8.30
CA VAL A 259 1.19 36.83 -9.57
C VAL A 259 2.24 35.96 -10.27
N THR A 260 3.23 35.45 -9.54
CA THR A 260 4.26 34.57 -10.12
C THR A 260 3.67 33.28 -10.69
N ALA A 261 2.64 32.72 -10.06
CA ALA A 261 1.90 31.55 -10.55
C ALA A 261 0.97 31.87 -11.74
N GLY A 262 0.83 33.15 -12.11
CA GLY A 262 0.00 33.58 -13.25
C GLY A 262 -1.49 33.78 -12.91
N LEU A 263 -1.86 33.85 -11.62
CA LEU A 263 -3.23 34.15 -11.21
C LEU A 263 -3.57 35.61 -11.57
N PRO A 264 -4.72 35.91 -12.20
CA PRO A 264 -5.06 37.26 -12.66
C PRO A 264 -5.60 38.15 -11.52
N VAL A 265 -4.81 38.29 -10.45
CA VAL A 265 -5.17 39.00 -9.20
C VAL A 265 -5.63 40.44 -9.40
N SER A 266 -5.17 41.11 -10.44
CA SER A 266 -5.55 42.50 -10.75
C SER A 266 -6.96 42.65 -11.33
N SER A 267 -7.62 41.56 -11.71
CA SER A 267 -8.94 41.59 -12.37
C SER A 267 -9.95 40.61 -11.78
N LEU A 268 -9.54 39.72 -10.88
CA LEU A 268 -10.47 38.81 -10.21
C LEU A 268 -11.15 39.51 -9.03
N ASP A 269 -12.33 39.01 -8.65
CA ASP A 269 -12.98 39.36 -7.40
C ASP A 269 -12.49 38.41 -6.30
N PRO A 270 -11.79 38.91 -5.25
CA PRO A 270 -11.22 38.05 -4.21
C PRO A 270 -12.28 37.26 -3.44
N ARG A 271 -13.53 37.72 -3.41
CA ARG A 271 -14.65 37.03 -2.75
C ARG A 271 -15.01 35.71 -3.44
N THR A 272 -14.66 35.56 -4.71
CA THR A 272 -14.93 34.36 -5.51
C THR A 272 -13.83 33.30 -5.44
N ILE A 273 -12.70 33.59 -4.77
CA ILE A 273 -11.59 32.65 -4.59
C ILE A 273 -12.07 31.44 -3.78
N LYS A 274 -11.79 30.25 -4.30
CA LYS A 274 -12.08 28.94 -3.69
C LYS A 274 -10.82 28.10 -3.63
N MET A 275 -10.78 27.20 -2.66
CA MET A 275 -9.72 26.20 -2.54
C MET A 275 -10.34 24.82 -2.30
N TYR A 276 -9.79 23.79 -2.95
CA TYR A 276 -10.26 22.41 -2.84
C TYR A 276 -9.15 21.45 -2.45
N ASN A 277 -9.44 20.45 -1.63
CA ASN A 277 -8.58 19.30 -1.38
C ASN A 277 -9.45 18.05 -1.42
N LEU A 278 -8.96 16.98 -2.07
CA LEU A 278 -9.71 15.73 -2.27
C LEU A 278 -11.14 15.95 -2.81
N GLY A 279 -11.29 16.96 -3.68
CA GLY A 279 -12.54 17.33 -4.32
C GLY A 279 -13.53 18.13 -3.48
N LYS A 280 -13.15 18.55 -2.28
CA LYS A 280 -14.03 19.28 -1.35
C LYS A 280 -13.52 20.69 -1.09
N GLU A 281 -14.45 21.65 -1.05
CA GLU A 281 -14.12 23.07 -0.84
C GLU A 281 -13.80 23.36 0.63
N LEU A 282 -12.63 23.96 0.88
CA LEU A 282 -12.18 24.37 2.20
C LEU A 282 -12.59 25.80 2.53
N ALA A 283 -12.89 26.03 3.80
CA ALA A 283 -13.04 27.36 4.35
C ALA A 283 -11.69 28.09 4.43
N ILE A 284 -11.52 29.15 3.63
CA ILE A 284 -10.29 29.97 3.62
C ILE A 284 -10.53 31.34 4.27
N ARG A 285 -9.46 32.07 4.61
CA ARG A 285 -9.54 33.48 5.01
C ARG A 285 -8.82 34.32 3.95
N VAL A 286 -9.55 35.23 3.31
CA VAL A 286 -8.98 36.17 2.32
C VAL A 286 -8.88 37.54 2.97
N VAL A 287 -7.66 37.92 3.34
CA VAL A 287 -7.42 39.21 4.01
C VAL A 287 -7.37 40.31 2.94
N GLY A 288 -8.22 41.32 3.10
CA GLY A 288 -8.33 42.46 2.17
C GLY A 288 -9.54 42.43 1.25
N GLU A 289 -10.29 41.32 1.17
CA GLU A 289 -11.33 41.10 0.15
C GLU A 289 -12.54 42.06 0.15
N GLY A 290 -12.67 42.93 1.17
CA GLY A 290 -13.87 43.72 1.42
C GLY A 290 -14.16 44.81 0.38
N ASP A 291 -13.13 45.30 -0.31
CA ASP A 291 -13.26 46.29 -1.39
C ASP A 291 -13.45 45.65 -2.78
N GLY A 292 -13.36 44.32 -2.87
CA GLY A 292 -13.48 43.57 -4.11
C GLY A 292 -12.25 43.66 -5.02
N GLU A 293 -11.12 44.18 -4.53
CA GLU A 293 -9.83 44.20 -5.24
C GLU A 293 -8.81 43.35 -4.47
N PHE A 294 -7.94 42.61 -5.17
CA PHE A 294 -6.85 41.87 -4.53
C PHE A 294 -5.52 42.57 -4.82
N ASN A 295 -5.04 43.35 -3.85
CA ASN A 295 -3.88 44.23 -3.97
C ASN A 295 -2.63 43.66 -3.27
N SER A 296 -1.51 44.40 -3.32
CA SER A 296 -0.21 43.93 -2.80
C SER A 296 -0.15 43.67 -1.29
N THR A 297 -1.11 44.17 -0.51
CA THR A 297 -1.20 43.90 0.94
C THR A 297 -2.10 42.71 1.29
N ASP A 298 -2.80 42.17 0.30
CA ASP A 298 -3.77 41.10 0.47
C ASP A 298 -3.11 39.72 0.39
N TYR A 299 -3.73 38.75 1.04
CA TYR A 299 -3.23 37.38 1.08
C TYR A 299 -4.34 36.40 1.45
N ILE A 300 -4.15 35.15 1.04
CA ILE A 300 -5.02 34.03 1.39
C ILE A 300 -4.37 33.27 2.54
N VAL A 301 -5.17 32.85 3.52
CA VAL A 301 -4.80 31.94 4.59
C VAL A 301 -5.71 30.71 4.54
N PHE A 302 -5.12 29.54 4.65
CA PHE A 302 -5.86 28.28 4.71
C PHE A 302 -5.16 27.30 5.66
N TYR A 303 -5.91 26.33 6.17
CA TYR A 303 -5.38 25.20 6.90
C TYR A 303 -5.03 24.10 5.91
N GLY A 304 -3.77 23.68 5.89
CA GLY A 304 -3.28 22.57 5.08
C GLY A 304 -2.90 21.39 5.96
N GLU A 305 -3.14 20.19 5.47
CA GLU A 305 -2.78 18.92 6.08
C GLU A 305 -1.67 18.27 5.27
N GLY A 306 -0.71 17.67 5.98
CA GLY A 306 0.26 16.78 5.39
C GLY A 306 -0.42 15.53 4.81
N LEU A 307 0.31 14.84 3.93
CA LEU A 307 -0.13 13.57 3.37
C LEU A 307 0.85 12.49 3.83
N ASP A 308 0.30 11.40 4.32
CA ASP A 308 1.03 10.14 4.48
C ASP A 308 0.92 9.33 3.18
N SER A 309 2.03 9.18 2.47
CA SER A 309 2.05 8.51 1.16
C SER A 309 3.44 7.99 0.81
N LYS A 310 3.47 6.77 0.27
CA LYS A 310 4.65 6.09 -0.29
C LYS A 310 5.17 6.75 -1.57
N TYR A 311 4.33 7.52 -2.27
CA TYR A 311 4.63 8.01 -3.62
C TYR A 311 4.99 9.49 -3.66
N THR A 312 4.56 10.29 -2.67
CA THR A 312 4.79 11.73 -2.65
C THR A 312 4.69 12.30 -1.24
N TRP A 313 5.47 13.35 -0.96
CA TRP A 313 5.29 14.17 0.23
C TRP A 313 4.29 15.30 0.04
N ASP A 314 4.00 15.66 -1.22
CA ASP A 314 3.19 16.82 -1.55
C ASP A 314 1.69 16.45 -1.60
N ASN A 315 0.93 16.96 -0.63
CA ASN A 315 -0.52 17.06 -0.72
C ASN A 315 -0.90 18.23 -1.65
N ILE A 316 -1.99 18.08 -2.41
CA ILE A 316 -2.39 19.02 -3.45
C ILE A 316 -3.69 19.74 -3.07
N TYR A 317 -3.61 21.07 -3.08
CA TYR A 317 -4.75 21.96 -2.90
C TYR A 317 -5.00 22.72 -4.20
N TRP A 318 -6.21 22.65 -4.73
CA TRP A 318 -6.60 23.33 -5.96
C TRP A 318 -7.17 24.70 -5.66
N LEU A 319 -6.49 25.75 -6.12
CA LEU A 319 -6.95 27.13 -6.05
C LEU A 319 -7.70 27.49 -7.35
N THR A 320 -8.82 28.19 -7.24
CA THR A 320 -9.59 28.73 -8.38
C THR A 320 -10.32 30.02 -7.99
N TYR A 321 -10.95 30.69 -8.94
CA TYR A 321 -11.74 31.92 -8.74
C TYR A 321 -12.91 32.01 -9.74
N GLY A 322 -13.83 32.93 -9.48
CA GLY A 322 -15.01 33.18 -10.32
C GLY A 322 -16.26 32.42 -9.87
N GLY A 323 -17.40 32.71 -10.50
CA GLY A 323 -18.70 32.16 -10.13
C GLY A 323 -19.17 32.68 -8.77
N ASP A 324 -19.72 31.79 -7.94
CA ASP A 324 -20.21 32.10 -6.60
C ASP A 324 -19.07 32.51 -5.64
N ASN A 325 -19.42 33.10 -4.50
CA ASN A 325 -18.44 33.36 -3.45
C ASN A 325 -17.84 32.05 -2.93
N GLY A 326 -16.55 32.07 -2.63
CA GLY A 326 -15.89 30.93 -2.01
C GLY A 326 -16.17 30.83 -0.51
N ARG A 327 -15.99 29.64 0.02
CA ARG A 327 -16.16 29.35 1.45
C ARG A 327 -15.18 30.16 2.29
N ARG A 328 -15.65 30.68 3.42
CA ARG A 328 -14.83 31.45 4.37
C ARG A 328 -14.80 30.79 5.73
N MET A 329 -13.67 30.89 6.42
CA MET A 329 -13.54 30.44 7.82
C MET A 329 -14.60 31.10 8.68
N GLY A 330 -15.29 30.28 9.48
CA GLY A 330 -16.25 30.75 10.47
C GLY A 330 -15.56 31.45 11.64
N ALA A 331 -16.35 32.07 12.51
CA ALA A 331 -15.85 32.60 13.78
C ALA A 331 -16.79 32.20 14.93
N ARG A 332 -16.22 31.73 16.03
CA ARG A 332 -16.92 31.49 17.29
C ARG A 332 -16.46 32.47 18.36
N ASP A 333 -17.37 32.90 19.22
CA ASP A 333 -17.03 33.75 20.37
C ASP A 333 -16.36 32.91 21.46
N GLY A 334 -15.11 33.22 21.76
CA GLY A 334 -14.29 32.58 22.78
C GLY A 334 -14.20 33.36 24.09
N SER A 335 -15.01 34.41 24.28
CA SER A 335 -15.00 35.23 25.50
C SER A 335 -14.98 34.35 26.76
N PRO A 336 -14.00 34.52 27.68
CA PRO A 336 -13.88 33.65 28.85
C PRO A 336 -15.14 33.64 29.72
N GLY A 337 -15.68 32.45 29.93
CA GLY A 337 -16.91 32.21 30.70
C GLY A 337 -16.73 31.20 31.83
N ALA A 338 -17.85 30.63 32.27
CA ALA A 338 -17.87 29.52 33.22
C ALA A 338 -17.61 28.20 32.47
N GLY A 339 -16.78 27.32 33.03
CA GLY A 339 -16.42 26.05 32.43
C GLY A 339 -15.35 25.35 33.25
N SER A 340 -15.09 24.07 32.95
CA SER A 340 -13.98 23.36 33.56
C SER A 340 -12.65 23.82 32.96
N THR A 341 -11.60 23.93 33.78
CA THR A 341 -10.26 24.33 33.31
C THR A 341 -9.36 23.10 33.33
N PRO A 342 -9.11 22.46 32.18
CA PRO A 342 -8.25 21.28 32.12
C PRO A 342 -6.80 21.68 32.43
N GLY A 343 -6.10 20.83 33.18
CA GLY A 343 -4.69 21.06 33.56
C GLY A 343 -3.69 20.54 32.52
N TRP A 344 -4.14 19.65 31.64
CA TRP A 344 -3.34 19.00 30.60
C TRP A 344 -4.24 18.54 29.45
N HIS A 345 -3.63 18.17 28.33
CA HIS A 345 -4.27 17.54 27.18
C HIS A 345 -3.46 16.35 26.69
N VAL A 346 -4.07 15.44 25.93
CA VAL A 346 -3.34 14.35 25.28
C VAL A 346 -2.52 14.91 24.12
N SER A 347 -1.29 14.43 23.99
CA SER A 347 -0.37 14.73 22.90
C SER A 347 0.30 13.44 22.44
N ASN A 348 0.64 13.38 21.16
CA ASN A 348 1.31 12.24 20.54
C ASN A 348 2.66 12.71 20.01
N LEU A 349 3.70 11.93 20.28
CA LEU A 349 5.00 12.05 19.64
C LEU A 349 5.22 10.79 18.81
N HIS A 350 5.40 10.96 17.51
CA HIS A 350 5.77 9.90 16.58
C HIS A 350 7.26 10.04 16.24
N ILE A 351 8.01 8.95 16.35
CA ILE A 351 9.43 8.89 16.05
C ILE A 351 9.64 7.72 15.08
N GLU A 352 10.05 8.04 13.85
CA GLU A 352 10.34 7.07 12.80
C GLU A 352 11.54 7.56 12.00
N GLU A 353 12.37 6.63 11.53
CA GLU A 353 13.44 6.89 10.58
C GLU A 353 13.29 5.90 9.44
N ASN A 354 13.50 6.34 8.20
CA ASN A 354 13.36 5.48 7.02
C ASN A 354 14.73 5.18 6.42
N THR A 355 15.50 4.33 7.10
CA THR A 355 16.94 4.12 6.81
C THR A 355 17.22 2.85 6.02
N TYR A 356 16.57 1.73 6.37
CA TYR A 356 16.83 0.41 5.80
C TYR A 356 15.63 -0.10 5.03
N TYR A 357 15.82 -0.46 3.76
CA TYR A 357 14.74 -1.05 2.96
C TYR A 357 14.67 -2.57 3.18
N PHE A 358 13.53 -3.06 3.68
CA PHE A 358 13.23 -4.47 3.87
C PHE A 358 12.14 -4.94 2.90
N SER A 359 12.55 -5.29 1.67
CA SER A 359 11.64 -5.66 0.57
C SER A 359 10.66 -6.80 0.90
N ASN A 360 11.04 -7.69 1.82
CA ASN A 360 10.25 -8.87 2.18
C ASN A 360 9.50 -8.69 3.51
N ALA A 361 9.41 -7.48 4.06
CA ALA A 361 8.56 -7.20 5.20
C ALA A 361 7.11 -7.64 4.89
N PRO A 362 6.50 -8.48 5.76
CA PRO A 362 5.14 -8.95 5.57
C PRO A 362 4.17 -7.78 5.73
N GLY A 363 3.16 -7.70 4.87
CA GLY A 363 2.19 -6.60 4.88
C GLY A 363 1.52 -6.43 3.53
N SER A 364 0.52 -5.55 3.46
CA SER A 364 -0.03 -5.09 2.18
C SER A 364 1.03 -4.29 1.41
N ASP A 365 0.76 -3.98 0.14
CA ASP A 365 1.69 -3.16 -0.64
C ASP A 365 1.68 -1.68 -0.23
N ASP A 366 0.63 -1.23 0.48
CA ASP A 366 0.52 0.11 1.05
C ASP A 366 1.55 0.34 2.17
N LEU A 367 2.05 -0.74 2.78
CA LEU A 367 3.04 -0.65 3.85
C LEU A 367 4.36 -0.10 3.28
N GLU A 368 4.86 0.94 3.92
CA GLU A 368 6.24 1.37 3.69
C GLU A 368 7.20 0.30 4.22
N ARG A 369 8.17 -0.08 3.38
CA ARG A 369 9.13 -1.14 3.69
C ARG A 369 10.48 -0.58 4.12
N TYR A 370 10.57 0.72 4.38
CA TYR A 370 11.68 1.28 5.11
C TYR A 370 11.46 1.11 6.61
N VAL A 371 12.54 0.85 7.34
CA VAL A 371 12.58 0.75 8.80
C VAL A 371 13.76 1.55 9.34
N GLY A 372 13.70 1.95 10.61
CA GLY A 372 14.65 2.91 11.19
C GLY A 372 15.98 2.32 11.64
N ALA A 373 15.94 1.21 12.36
CA ALA A 373 17.12 0.59 12.95
C ALA A 373 17.00 -0.93 12.97
N PHE A 374 18.09 -1.61 13.30
CA PHE A 374 18.09 -3.06 13.53
C PHE A 374 18.96 -3.41 14.73
N LEU A 375 18.63 -4.54 15.36
CA LEU A 375 19.41 -5.19 16.40
C LEU A 375 19.93 -6.52 15.87
N TYR A 376 21.18 -6.85 16.22
CA TYR A 376 21.84 -8.10 15.85
C TYR A 376 22.83 -8.53 16.96
N PRO A 377 22.35 -9.01 18.13
CA PRO A 377 23.22 -9.46 19.21
C PRO A 377 24.13 -10.64 18.80
N PRO A 378 25.33 -10.76 19.41
CA PRO A 378 25.90 -9.83 20.39
C PRO A 378 26.57 -8.59 19.75
N TYR A 379 26.57 -8.47 18.43
CA TYR A 379 27.30 -7.41 17.70
C TYR A 379 26.66 -6.03 17.87
N ILE A 380 25.33 -5.95 17.74
CA ILE A 380 24.52 -4.74 17.91
C ILE A 380 23.32 -5.10 18.82
N PRO A 381 23.55 -5.27 20.13
CA PRO A 381 22.53 -5.80 21.03
C PRO A 381 21.48 -4.76 21.42
N SER A 382 21.71 -3.47 21.17
CA SER A 382 20.81 -2.41 21.62
C SER A 382 20.78 -1.20 20.70
N TRP A 383 19.62 -0.55 20.65
CA TRP A 383 19.39 0.73 20.01
C TRP A 383 18.98 1.76 21.06
N THR A 384 19.56 2.95 20.99
CA THR A 384 19.28 4.06 21.91
C THR A 384 18.74 5.25 21.13
N LYS A 385 17.60 5.78 21.57
CA LYS A 385 16.98 6.97 21.00
C LYS A 385 16.71 8.01 22.07
N THR A 386 17.13 9.24 21.81
CA THR A 386 16.83 10.40 22.65
C THR A 386 15.72 11.23 22.01
N PHE A 387 14.78 11.72 22.82
CA PHE A 387 13.75 12.66 22.39
C PHE A 387 13.47 13.70 23.48
N THR A 388 13.03 14.89 23.08
CA THR A 388 12.78 15.99 24.01
C THR A 388 11.29 16.25 24.15
N LEU A 389 10.82 16.44 25.38
CA LEU A 389 9.46 16.89 25.66
C LEU A 389 9.53 18.24 26.40
N ASP A 390 8.88 19.28 25.90
CA ASP A 390 9.03 20.61 26.49
C ASP A 390 8.37 20.74 27.87
N ALA A 391 7.09 20.36 27.96
CA ALA A 391 6.30 20.58 29.18
C ALA A 391 5.31 19.44 29.49
N PRO A 392 5.76 18.17 29.56
CA PRO A 392 4.89 17.05 29.86
C PRO A 392 4.25 17.19 31.24
N ALA A 393 2.96 16.88 31.34
CA ALA A 393 2.28 16.78 32.61
C ALA A 393 2.62 15.45 33.30
N SER A 394 2.63 15.44 34.63
CA SER A 394 2.85 14.21 35.41
C SER A 394 1.56 13.38 35.47
N ALA A 395 1.29 12.65 34.39
CA ALA A 395 0.18 11.70 34.29
C ALA A 395 0.63 10.40 33.61
N ALA A 396 -0.22 9.38 33.64
CA ALA A 396 0.03 8.16 32.89
C ALA A 396 -0.04 8.43 31.38
N GLY A 397 0.65 7.61 30.59
CA GLY A 397 0.64 7.62 29.14
C GLY A 397 0.83 6.22 28.58
N GLN A 398 1.14 6.13 27.29
CA GLN A 398 1.39 4.88 26.60
C GLN A 398 2.54 5.06 25.60
N MET A 399 3.38 4.05 25.49
CA MET A 399 4.40 3.95 24.43
C MET A 399 4.14 2.71 23.61
N THR A 400 4.12 2.84 22.30
CA THR A 400 4.09 1.72 21.36
C THR A 400 5.37 1.72 20.55
N ILE A 401 6.03 0.57 20.45
CA ILE A 401 7.19 0.38 19.58
C ILE A 401 6.84 -0.67 18.54
N SER A 402 6.92 -0.28 17.27
CA SER A 402 6.74 -1.16 16.12
C SER A 402 8.09 -1.81 15.79
N MET A 403 8.13 -3.14 15.84
CA MET A 403 9.32 -3.94 15.54
C MET A 403 8.94 -5.06 14.58
N ILE A 404 9.93 -5.59 13.88
CA ILE A 404 9.74 -6.74 13.00
C ILE A 404 10.87 -7.74 13.19
N GLY A 405 10.50 -9.01 13.43
CA GLY A 405 11.46 -10.12 13.45
C GLY A 405 12.08 -10.33 12.06
N TYR A 406 13.36 -10.68 12.00
CA TYR A 406 14.02 -11.02 10.74
C TYR A 406 14.46 -12.49 10.67
N LEU A 407 14.57 -13.17 11.81
CA LEU A 407 14.87 -14.59 11.86
C LEU A 407 13.56 -15.40 11.96
N ALA A 408 13.60 -16.62 11.42
CA ALA A 408 12.60 -17.64 11.67
C ALA A 408 13.34 -18.94 11.96
N ASN A 409 13.27 -19.40 13.21
CA ASN A 409 13.94 -20.61 13.67
C ASN A 409 12.94 -21.71 14.09
N ALA A 410 13.41 -22.93 14.31
CA ALA A 410 12.59 -23.99 14.92
C ALA A 410 12.37 -23.78 16.43
N ILE A 411 13.21 -22.95 17.08
CA ILE A 411 13.02 -22.49 18.45
C ILE A 411 11.94 -21.41 18.45
N ASN A 412 10.91 -21.57 19.28
CA ASN A 412 9.80 -20.62 19.42
C ASN A 412 9.57 -20.31 20.92
N PRO A 413 9.62 -19.03 21.34
CA PRO A 413 9.91 -17.83 20.54
C PRO A 413 11.41 -17.69 20.21
N ASP A 414 11.75 -17.15 19.03
CA ASP A 414 13.13 -16.87 18.61
C ASP A 414 13.60 -15.43 18.88
N HIS A 415 12.68 -14.51 19.16
CA HIS A 415 12.99 -13.10 19.49
C HIS A 415 12.72 -12.75 20.95
N HIS A 416 13.60 -11.95 21.57
CA HIS A 416 13.37 -11.39 22.90
C HIS A 416 13.96 -9.98 23.04
N VAL A 417 13.09 -9.00 23.32
CA VAL A 417 13.45 -7.60 23.52
C VAL A 417 13.06 -7.10 24.90
N ARG A 418 13.98 -6.38 25.53
CA ARG A 418 13.75 -5.59 26.74
C ARG A 418 13.85 -4.10 26.45
N VAL A 419 12.90 -3.33 26.98
CA VAL A 419 12.81 -1.89 26.75
C VAL A 419 12.97 -1.14 28.07
N THR A 420 13.84 -0.13 28.07
CA THR A 420 14.00 0.80 29.20
C THR A 420 13.79 2.24 28.76
N LEU A 421 13.14 3.03 29.61
CA LEU A 421 12.94 4.47 29.44
C LEU A 421 13.47 5.19 30.66
N ASN A 422 14.38 6.14 30.45
CA ASN A 422 15.03 6.90 31.52
C ASN A 422 15.68 6.01 32.61
N GLY A 423 16.16 4.82 32.21
CA GLY A 423 16.78 3.81 33.07
C GLY A 423 15.81 2.85 33.77
N GLU A 424 14.50 2.99 33.59
CA GLU A 424 13.49 2.08 34.13
C GLU A 424 12.98 1.12 33.04
N GLN A 425 12.92 -0.17 33.34
CA GLN A 425 12.35 -1.16 32.42
C GLN A 425 10.84 -0.97 32.31
N ILE A 426 10.35 -0.79 31.08
CA ILE A 426 8.93 -0.60 30.76
C ILE A 426 8.34 -1.73 29.91
N GLY A 427 9.19 -2.56 29.30
CA GLY A 427 8.76 -3.66 28.44
C GLY A 427 9.73 -4.83 28.45
N ASP A 428 9.18 -6.01 28.19
CA ASP A 428 9.86 -7.29 28.06
C ASP A 428 8.94 -8.15 27.17
N VAL A 429 9.36 -8.45 25.94
CA VAL A 429 8.50 -9.07 24.92
C VAL A 429 9.25 -10.18 24.19
N TYR A 430 8.50 -11.25 23.89
CA TYR A 430 8.94 -12.36 23.06
C TYR A 430 7.97 -12.50 21.89
N TRP A 431 8.50 -12.80 20.72
CA TRP A 431 7.70 -13.17 19.55
C TRP A 431 8.49 -14.14 18.68
N ASP A 432 7.82 -14.69 17.67
CA ASP A 432 8.35 -15.74 16.82
C ASP A 432 8.28 -15.35 15.34
N GLY A 433 9.38 -15.56 14.62
CA GLY A 433 9.45 -15.47 13.18
C GLY A 433 9.46 -14.06 12.59
N ILE A 434 9.42 -14.03 11.25
CA ILE A 434 9.41 -12.79 10.46
C ILE A 434 8.01 -12.18 10.48
N THR A 435 7.69 -11.51 11.58
CA THR A 435 6.38 -10.89 11.81
C THR A 435 6.51 -9.57 12.54
N TRP A 436 5.49 -8.72 12.39
CA TRP A 436 5.37 -7.47 13.13
C TRP A 436 5.02 -7.74 14.59
N SER A 437 5.74 -7.05 15.48
CA SER A 437 5.49 -7.01 16.92
C SER A 437 5.30 -5.56 17.34
N ASN A 438 4.06 -5.19 17.63
CA ASN A 438 3.69 -3.87 18.16
C ASN A 438 3.62 -3.93 19.68
N LEU A 439 4.71 -3.58 20.35
CA LEU A 439 4.79 -3.63 21.80
C LEU A 439 4.20 -2.36 22.42
N SER A 440 3.01 -2.47 23.02
CA SER A 440 2.38 -1.38 23.74
C SER A 440 2.61 -1.47 25.25
N MET A 441 3.13 -0.41 25.86
CA MET A 441 3.58 -0.34 27.25
C MET A 441 2.96 0.86 27.96
N PRO A 442 2.28 0.67 29.11
CA PRO A 442 1.78 1.79 29.89
C PRO A 442 2.94 2.53 30.55
N LEU A 443 2.93 3.86 30.45
CA LEU A 443 3.87 4.74 31.13
C LEU A 443 3.24 5.24 32.43
N ARG A 444 3.90 5.01 33.56
CA ARG A 444 3.44 5.55 34.84
C ARG A 444 3.66 7.07 34.93
N ALA A 445 2.87 7.73 35.77
CA ALA A 445 3.04 9.16 36.04
C ALA A 445 4.46 9.52 36.50
N GLY A 446 5.02 10.57 35.91
CA GLY A 446 6.36 11.09 36.21
C GLY A 446 7.52 10.28 35.62
N LEU A 447 7.26 9.29 34.77
CA LEU A 447 8.32 8.57 34.05
C LEU A 447 8.92 9.44 32.93
N LEU A 448 8.06 10.11 32.15
CA LEU A 448 8.45 11.13 31.18
C LEU A 448 8.86 12.41 31.90
N ARG A 449 9.92 13.05 31.40
CA ARG A 449 10.53 14.25 31.98
C ARG A 449 10.51 15.40 30.98
N ALA A 450 10.40 16.62 31.48
CA ALA A 450 10.68 17.80 30.69
C ALA A 450 12.16 17.81 30.27
N GLY A 451 12.43 18.18 29.02
CA GLY A 451 13.73 18.03 28.38
C GLY A 451 13.95 16.65 27.80
N GLU A 452 15.19 16.18 27.83
CA GLU A 452 15.62 14.93 27.21
C GLU A 452 15.10 13.69 27.96
N ASN A 453 14.61 12.73 27.18
CA ASN A 453 14.26 11.38 27.61
C ASN A 453 15.08 10.38 26.77
N THR A 454 15.49 9.28 27.39
CA THR A 454 16.31 8.25 26.73
C THR A 454 15.57 6.91 26.70
N LEU A 455 15.26 6.44 25.50
CA LEU A 455 14.72 5.11 25.23
C LEU A 455 15.87 4.18 24.83
N VAL A 456 15.90 2.98 25.41
CA VAL A 456 16.84 1.92 25.02
C VAL A 456 16.06 0.63 24.78
N VAL A 457 16.21 0.08 23.58
CA VAL A 457 15.65 -1.20 23.16
C VAL A 457 16.81 -2.19 23.07
N THR A 458 16.74 -3.32 23.76
CA THR A 458 17.82 -4.32 23.85
C THR A 458 17.31 -5.69 23.43
N ALA A 459 17.95 -6.31 22.45
CA ALA A 459 17.78 -7.72 22.10
C ALA A 459 18.64 -8.56 23.05
N VAL A 460 18.01 -9.47 23.81
CA VAL A 460 18.65 -10.13 24.97
C VAL A 460 19.46 -11.37 24.58
N ASP A 461 19.11 -12.04 23.48
CA ASP A 461 19.78 -13.24 22.95
C ASP A 461 19.87 -14.40 23.98
N ASP A 462 18.76 -14.69 24.65
CA ASP A 462 18.63 -15.76 25.65
C ASP A 462 17.63 -16.86 25.27
N THR A 463 17.08 -16.82 24.04
CA THR A 463 16.13 -17.82 23.51
C THR A 463 16.80 -19.16 23.20
N GLY A 464 18.13 -19.19 23.08
CA GLY A 464 18.92 -20.37 22.75
C GLY A 464 19.20 -20.54 21.25
N VAL A 465 18.74 -19.61 20.41
CA VAL A 465 19.06 -19.57 18.96
C VAL A 465 20.54 -19.30 18.71
N GLY A 466 21.19 -18.53 19.59
CA GLY A 466 22.62 -18.18 19.50
C GLY A 466 22.92 -16.96 18.62
N SER A 467 21.87 -16.37 18.03
CA SER A 467 21.85 -15.08 17.36
C SER A 467 20.39 -14.65 17.17
N ASP A 468 20.09 -13.37 17.36
CA ASP A 468 18.79 -12.76 17.11
C ASP A 468 18.97 -11.63 16.07
N MET A 469 17.98 -11.39 15.21
CA MET A 469 17.93 -10.19 14.36
C MET A 469 16.51 -9.68 14.22
N LEU A 470 16.33 -8.37 14.43
CA LEU A 470 15.06 -7.69 14.31
C LEU A 470 15.26 -6.23 13.91
N TYR A 471 14.22 -5.61 13.34
CA TYR A 471 14.20 -4.18 13.05
C TYR A 471 13.27 -3.42 13.99
N ILE A 472 13.59 -2.14 14.17
CA ILE A 472 12.78 -1.15 14.85
C ILE A 472 12.32 -0.17 13.77
N ASP A 473 11.01 0.03 13.72
CA ASP A 473 10.35 0.84 12.71
C ASP A 473 10.01 2.22 13.30
N ALA A 474 8.99 2.27 14.15
CA ALA A 474 8.50 3.49 14.77
C ALA A 474 8.34 3.37 16.30
N VAL A 475 8.35 4.52 16.96
CA VAL A 475 8.01 4.70 18.37
C VAL A 475 6.94 5.78 18.48
N ASP A 476 5.77 5.40 18.97
CA ASP A 476 4.67 6.30 19.31
C ASP A 476 4.59 6.49 20.81
N VAL A 477 4.49 7.74 21.25
CA VAL A 477 4.30 8.10 22.66
C VAL A 477 3.06 8.96 22.80
N GLU A 478 2.01 8.38 23.38
CA GLU A 478 0.83 9.12 23.85
C GLU A 478 1.06 9.56 25.30
N TYR A 479 1.00 10.87 25.55
CA TYR A 479 1.28 11.41 26.88
C TYR A 479 0.44 12.65 27.18
N ALA A 480 0.27 12.93 28.48
CA ALA A 480 -0.33 14.18 28.91
C ALA A 480 0.68 15.32 28.79
N ASN A 481 0.33 16.38 28.06
CA ASN A 481 1.11 17.61 27.93
C ASN A 481 0.40 18.79 28.60
N THR A 482 1.15 19.76 29.09
CA THR A 482 0.54 21.00 29.65
C THR A 482 0.09 21.94 28.54
N PHE A 483 -0.83 22.85 28.84
CA PHE A 483 -1.23 23.93 27.91
C PHE A 483 -0.16 25.04 27.87
N THR A 484 1.02 24.70 27.38
CA THR A 484 2.17 25.61 27.25
C THR A 484 2.66 25.59 25.80
N ALA A 485 2.54 26.73 25.12
CA ALA A 485 3.02 26.92 23.76
C ALA A 485 4.55 26.88 23.70
N VAL A 486 5.06 26.31 22.61
CA VAL A 486 6.49 26.19 22.29
C VAL A 486 6.68 26.78 20.91
N GLY A 487 7.66 27.68 20.75
CA GLY A 487 7.86 28.39 19.48
C GLY A 487 6.64 29.22 19.05
N ASP A 488 5.88 29.75 20.02
CA ASP A 488 4.63 30.48 19.80
C ASP A 488 3.50 29.66 19.14
N GLU A 489 3.52 28.33 19.29
CA GLU A 489 2.50 27.42 18.78
C GLU A 489 2.10 26.38 19.84
N LEU A 490 0.82 26.02 19.89
CA LEU A 490 0.29 24.95 20.74
C LEU A 490 -0.84 24.21 20.02
N TRP A 491 -0.62 22.92 19.80
CA TRP A 491 -1.63 21.97 19.36
C TRP A 491 -2.19 21.21 20.56
N PHE A 492 -3.50 21.11 20.65
CA PHE A 492 -4.12 20.29 21.69
C PHE A 492 -5.45 19.69 21.26
N LYS A 493 -5.76 18.54 21.86
CA LYS A 493 -7.02 17.82 21.65
C LYS A 493 -7.85 17.84 22.93
N ASN A 494 -9.16 17.90 22.78
CA ASN A 494 -10.12 17.69 23.86
C ASN A 494 -11.08 16.55 23.50
N GLY A 495 -10.89 15.40 24.16
CA GLY A 495 -11.68 14.20 23.89
C GLY A 495 -13.09 14.20 24.47
N ALA A 496 -13.37 15.00 25.51
CA ALA A 496 -14.63 14.93 26.24
C ALA A 496 -15.56 16.11 25.92
N ALA A 497 -16.83 15.81 25.64
CA ALA A 497 -17.84 16.83 25.45
C ALA A 497 -18.05 17.67 26.73
N GLY A 498 -18.22 18.98 26.60
CA GLY A 498 -18.42 19.86 27.75
C GLY A 498 -18.09 21.32 27.48
N VAL A 499 -18.27 22.14 28.52
CA VAL A 499 -17.92 23.56 28.50
C VAL A 499 -16.56 23.74 29.18
N TYR A 500 -15.59 24.23 28.43
CA TYR A 500 -14.21 24.37 28.87
C TYR A 500 -13.76 25.81 28.88
N ARG A 501 -12.90 26.14 29.84
CA ARG A 501 -12.15 27.39 29.90
C ARG A 501 -10.67 27.03 29.81
N TYR A 502 -10.10 27.16 28.63
CA TYR A 502 -8.69 26.84 28.35
C TYR A 502 -7.80 28.00 28.76
N ARG A 503 -6.63 27.67 29.32
CA ARG A 503 -5.59 28.63 29.71
C ARG A 503 -4.28 28.19 29.09
N LEU A 504 -3.87 28.88 28.04
CA LEU A 504 -2.68 28.57 27.26
C LEU A 504 -1.56 29.54 27.67
N ASN A 505 -0.42 29.02 28.10
CA ASN A 505 0.73 29.82 28.52
C ASN A 505 1.87 29.73 27.50
N GLY A 506 2.94 30.49 27.68
CA GLY A 506 4.20 30.28 26.95
C GLY A 506 4.40 31.11 25.68
N PHE A 507 3.43 31.95 25.28
CA PHE A 507 3.57 32.81 24.11
C PHE A 507 4.52 33.98 24.37
N THR A 508 5.42 34.29 23.43
CA THR A 508 6.33 35.42 23.49
C THR A 508 5.65 36.74 23.06
N THR A 509 4.49 36.66 22.41
CA THR A 509 3.67 37.80 21.94
C THR A 509 2.23 37.73 22.48
N GLY A 510 1.61 38.90 22.66
CA GLY A 510 0.18 39.02 23.01
C GLY A 510 -0.75 38.99 21.79
N GLN A 511 -0.21 38.90 20.58
CA GLN A 511 -0.99 38.75 19.34
C GLN A 511 -1.08 37.26 19.01
N VAL A 512 -2.16 36.61 19.46
CA VAL A 512 -2.38 35.17 19.30
C VAL A 512 -3.71 34.93 18.60
N GLU A 513 -3.73 33.96 17.71
CA GLU A 513 -4.92 33.44 17.05
C GLU A 513 -5.16 32.01 17.54
N VAL A 514 -6.43 31.65 17.73
CA VAL A 514 -6.85 30.30 18.11
C VAL A 514 -7.85 29.81 17.09
N TYR A 515 -7.69 28.58 16.62
CA TYR A 515 -8.56 27.95 15.63
C TYR A 515 -9.04 26.61 16.15
N ASP A 516 -10.30 26.31 15.87
CA ASP A 516 -10.82 24.94 15.87
C ASP A 516 -10.55 24.33 14.48
N VAL A 517 -9.72 23.29 14.46
CA VAL A 517 -9.29 22.55 13.27
C VAL A 517 -9.81 21.11 13.29
N THR A 518 -10.85 20.84 14.09
CA THR A 518 -11.48 19.50 14.18
C THR A 518 -12.01 19.03 12.83
N ASP A 519 -12.52 19.97 12.04
CA ASP A 519 -12.94 19.76 10.65
C ASP A 519 -12.05 20.63 9.75
N ALA A 520 -11.09 20.01 9.07
CA ALA A 520 -10.14 20.69 8.19
C ALA A 520 -10.83 21.42 7.02
N GLU A 521 -12.02 20.99 6.60
CA GLU A 521 -12.80 21.65 5.55
C GLU A 521 -13.55 22.89 6.07
N ASN A 522 -13.87 22.92 7.37
CA ASN A 522 -14.69 23.95 8.02
C ASN A 522 -14.01 24.57 9.24
N VAL A 523 -12.75 24.99 9.09
CA VAL A 523 -11.99 25.64 10.15
C VAL A 523 -12.69 26.91 10.66
N GLU A 524 -12.76 27.06 11.98
CA GLU A 524 -13.36 28.22 12.64
C GLU A 524 -12.35 28.94 13.53
N GLN A 525 -12.31 30.28 13.45
CA GLN A 525 -11.49 31.09 14.33
C GLN A 525 -12.21 31.35 15.66
N ILE A 526 -11.53 31.13 16.78
CA ILE A 526 -12.01 31.52 18.09
C ILE A 526 -11.63 32.99 18.35
N SER A 527 -12.65 33.82 18.54
CA SER A 527 -12.53 35.27 18.71
C SER A 527 -12.67 35.71 20.18
N ASN A 528 -12.44 37.00 20.47
CA ASN A 528 -12.58 37.59 21.81
C ASN A 528 -11.77 36.89 22.91
N LEU A 529 -10.56 36.44 22.55
CA LEU A 529 -9.59 35.86 23.49
C LEU A 529 -9.20 36.89 24.57
N ALA A 530 -9.06 36.45 25.81
CA ALA A 530 -8.45 37.27 26.86
C ALA A 530 -6.95 36.99 26.93
N VAL A 531 -6.15 38.05 26.72
CA VAL A 531 -4.69 37.98 26.81
C VAL A 531 -4.21 38.73 28.04
N SER A 532 -3.30 38.12 28.79
CA SER A 532 -2.72 38.72 30.00
C SER A 532 -1.25 38.34 30.18
N GLY A 533 -0.59 38.97 31.15
CA GLY A 533 0.84 38.80 31.41
C GLY A 533 1.73 39.65 30.49
N SER A 534 3.03 39.41 30.57
CA SER A 534 4.04 40.08 29.74
C SER A 534 5.23 39.15 29.56
N ASN A 535 5.34 38.53 28.37
CA ASN A 535 6.37 37.56 27.96
C ASN A 535 6.93 36.65 29.09
N PRO A 536 6.36 35.44 29.31
CA PRO A 536 5.32 34.84 28.48
C PRO A 536 3.94 35.46 28.71
N TYR A 537 3.15 35.56 27.64
CA TYR A 537 1.73 35.88 27.65
C TYR A 537 0.91 34.62 27.90
N MET A 538 -0.25 34.82 28.53
CA MET A 538 -1.28 33.80 28.72
C MET A 538 -2.52 34.18 27.92
N VAL A 539 -3.05 33.21 27.19
CA VAL A 539 -4.28 33.31 26.40
C VAL A 539 -5.36 32.46 27.05
N GLU A 540 -6.52 33.06 27.26
CA GLU A 540 -7.68 32.40 27.82
C GLU A 540 -8.88 32.54 26.90
N PHE A 541 -9.60 31.44 26.71
CA PHE A 541 -10.85 31.42 25.98
C PHE A 541 -11.77 30.33 26.52
N SER A 542 -13.06 30.41 26.19
CA SER A 542 -14.03 29.37 26.49
C SER A 542 -14.64 28.81 25.24
N ASP A 543 -14.96 27.52 25.26
CA ASP A 543 -15.59 26.84 24.14
C ASP A 543 -16.46 25.66 24.59
N VAL A 544 -17.42 25.29 23.76
CA VAL A 544 -18.28 24.12 23.95
C VAL A 544 -17.77 23.01 23.03
N ALA A 545 -16.97 22.10 23.57
CA ALA A 545 -16.46 20.98 22.79
C ALA A 545 -17.55 19.91 22.63
N GLY A 546 -17.80 19.47 21.39
CA GLY A 546 -18.73 18.39 21.06
C GLY A 546 -18.18 16.97 21.30
N GLY A 547 -16.92 16.86 21.73
CA GLY A 547 -16.14 15.62 21.75
C GLY A 547 -15.16 15.57 20.58
N ALA A 548 -13.93 15.12 20.83
CA ALA A 548 -12.83 15.05 19.86
C ALA A 548 -12.36 16.39 19.24
N GLY A 549 -12.53 17.51 19.95
CA GLY A 549 -12.09 18.82 19.47
C GLY A 549 -10.58 18.89 19.27
N GLN A 550 -10.11 19.47 18.16
CA GLN A 550 -8.71 19.74 17.86
C GLN A 550 -8.49 21.24 17.68
N TYR A 551 -7.51 21.80 18.39
CA TYR A 551 -7.27 23.23 18.41
C TYR A 551 -5.81 23.55 18.11
N LEU A 552 -5.61 24.64 17.39
CA LEU A 552 -4.31 25.25 17.15
C LEU A 552 -4.32 26.69 17.65
N ALA A 553 -3.49 26.97 18.65
CA ALA A 553 -3.21 28.32 19.11
C ALA A 553 -1.81 28.74 18.65
N LYS A 554 -1.69 29.91 18.03
CA LYS A 554 -0.44 30.36 17.40
C LYS A 554 -0.27 31.86 17.43
N ALA A 555 0.97 32.36 17.39
CA ALA A 555 1.21 33.77 17.15
C ALA A 555 0.57 34.23 15.83
N ALA A 556 -0.07 35.40 15.87
CA ALA A 556 -0.66 36.03 14.69
C ALA A 556 0.44 36.34 13.66
N GLY A 557 0.17 36.07 12.38
CA GLY A 557 1.13 36.32 11.30
C GLY A 557 2.22 35.25 11.11
N SER A 558 2.37 34.29 12.03
CA SER A 558 3.22 33.11 11.83
C SER A 558 2.51 32.15 10.87
N TYR A 559 3.02 31.92 9.66
CA TYR A 559 2.41 31.00 8.70
C TYR A 559 3.49 30.15 8.05
N LYS A 560 3.15 28.91 7.69
CA LYS A 560 4.00 28.06 6.87
C LYS A 560 4.01 28.56 5.43
N ALA A 561 5.12 28.36 4.74
CA ALA A 561 5.23 28.58 3.30
C ALA A 561 4.84 27.31 2.55
N VAL A 562 4.09 27.46 1.46
CA VAL A 562 3.79 26.34 0.55
C VAL A 562 5.06 25.91 -0.17
N GLN A 563 5.11 24.65 -0.62
CA GLN A 563 6.27 24.16 -1.38
C GLN A 563 6.31 24.74 -2.79
N GLY A 564 5.15 25.17 -3.29
CA GLY A 564 5.02 25.88 -4.56
C GLY A 564 3.56 26.03 -4.94
N ILE A 565 3.34 26.97 -5.85
CA ILE A 565 2.09 27.10 -6.61
C ILE A 565 2.49 26.86 -8.05
N GLU A 566 1.93 25.83 -8.67
CA GLU A 566 2.19 25.55 -10.08
C GLU A 566 1.51 26.59 -10.96
N THR A 567 1.94 26.69 -12.22
CA THR A 567 1.24 27.52 -13.21
C THR A 567 -0.18 26.99 -13.44
N VAL A 568 -1.03 27.83 -14.04
CA VAL A 568 -2.40 27.44 -14.40
C VAL A 568 -2.42 26.08 -15.09
N ASP A 569 -3.29 25.22 -14.58
CA ASP A 569 -3.51 23.90 -15.12
C ASP A 569 -4.29 23.94 -16.43
N THR A 570 -4.06 22.96 -17.30
CA THR A 570 -4.81 22.80 -18.54
C THR A 570 -5.70 21.58 -18.42
N ALA A 571 -7.01 21.81 -18.27
CA ALA A 571 -7.95 20.73 -18.09
C ALA A 571 -7.87 19.69 -19.21
N SER A 572 -7.77 18.42 -18.81
CA SER A 572 -7.86 17.25 -19.67
C SER A 572 -9.29 16.69 -19.71
N ASN A 573 -9.50 15.66 -20.53
CA ASN A 573 -10.79 14.97 -20.66
C ASN A 573 -10.59 13.46 -20.76
N LEU A 574 -9.74 12.89 -19.89
CA LEU A 574 -9.42 11.46 -19.89
C LEU A 574 -10.65 10.63 -19.51
N ARG A 575 -11.54 11.17 -18.69
CA ARG A 575 -12.86 10.60 -18.38
C ARG A 575 -13.88 10.69 -19.53
N GLY A 576 -13.54 11.28 -20.67
CA GLY A 576 -14.44 11.35 -21.83
C GLY A 576 -14.79 9.97 -22.40
N VAL A 577 -16.09 9.62 -22.45
CA VAL A 577 -16.59 8.35 -23.02
C VAL A 577 -16.44 8.21 -24.54
N GLY A 578 -16.01 9.28 -25.23
CA GLY A 578 -15.71 9.27 -26.67
C GLY A 578 -14.24 9.03 -26.99
N ASN A 579 -13.39 8.82 -25.98
CA ASN A 579 -11.98 8.51 -26.16
C ASN A 579 -11.81 7.04 -26.61
N GLY A 580 -10.67 6.73 -27.23
CA GLY A 580 -10.36 5.40 -27.77
C GLY A 580 -8.88 5.26 -28.10
N ALA A 581 -8.28 4.10 -27.77
CA ALA A 581 -6.88 3.83 -28.08
C ALA A 581 -6.59 2.32 -28.16
N ASP A 582 -5.68 1.94 -29.05
CA ASP A 582 -5.09 0.59 -29.10
C ASP A 582 -3.70 0.58 -28.43
N HIS A 583 -3.10 1.75 -28.23
CA HIS A 583 -1.82 1.94 -27.57
C HIS A 583 -1.79 3.25 -26.79
N ILE A 584 -1.62 3.18 -25.47
CA ILE A 584 -1.55 4.34 -24.57
C ILE A 584 -0.10 4.54 -24.12
N ILE A 585 0.40 5.77 -24.24
CA ILE A 585 1.71 6.19 -23.73
C ILE A 585 1.47 7.19 -22.59
N ILE A 586 1.61 6.73 -21.35
CA ILE A 586 1.56 7.60 -20.17
C ILE A 586 2.95 8.14 -19.93
N THR A 587 3.11 9.46 -19.86
CA THR A 587 4.44 10.08 -19.75
C THR A 587 4.42 11.41 -19.02
N PRO A 588 5.42 11.76 -18.19
CA PRO A 588 5.51 13.11 -17.66
C PRO A 588 5.88 14.10 -18.76
N ARG A 589 5.49 15.37 -18.60
CA ARG A 589 5.77 16.45 -19.56
C ARG A 589 7.22 16.56 -20.03
N ALA A 590 8.17 16.22 -19.16
CA ALA A 590 9.60 16.22 -19.47
C ALA A 590 9.98 15.32 -20.67
N PHE A 591 9.18 14.30 -20.97
CA PHE A 591 9.39 13.37 -22.08
C PHE A 591 8.31 13.47 -23.18
N TRP A 592 7.55 14.58 -23.21
CA TRP A 592 6.40 14.73 -24.11
C TRP A 592 6.75 14.59 -25.61
N GLU A 593 7.90 15.13 -26.02
CA GLU A 593 8.38 15.07 -27.41
C GLU A 593 8.86 13.67 -27.79
N GLN A 594 9.49 12.94 -26.86
CA GLN A 594 9.90 11.56 -27.04
C GLN A 594 8.67 10.64 -27.12
N ALA A 595 7.66 10.88 -26.28
CA ALA A 595 6.39 10.18 -26.33
C ALA A 595 5.65 10.43 -27.64
N GLU A 596 5.69 11.65 -28.19
CA GLU A 596 5.13 11.91 -29.52
C GLU A 596 5.82 11.10 -30.61
N THR A 597 7.15 10.98 -30.55
CA THR A 597 7.90 10.16 -31.51
C THR A 597 7.45 8.70 -31.47
N LEU A 598 7.28 8.13 -30.27
CA LEU A 598 6.77 6.76 -30.11
C LEU A 598 5.31 6.64 -30.57
N ARG A 599 4.46 7.60 -30.22
CA ARG A 599 3.05 7.64 -30.62
C ARG A 599 2.92 7.65 -32.14
N ALA A 600 3.68 8.50 -32.83
CA ALA A 600 3.72 8.58 -34.28
C ALA A 600 4.23 7.27 -34.92
N HIS A 601 5.24 6.64 -34.33
CA HIS A 601 5.73 5.34 -34.79
C HIS A 601 4.64 4.26 -34.71
N ARG A 602 3.91 4.16 -33.59
CA ARG A 602 2.82 3.21 -33.39
C ARG A 602 1.62 3.51 -34.30
N ALA A 603 1.30 4.79 -34.50
CA ALA A 603 0.28 5.19 -35.47
C ALA A 603 0.66 4.78 -36.91
N GLY A 604 1.95 4.86 -37.27
CA GLY A 604 2.47 4.35 -38.54
C GLY A 604 2.33 2.84 -38.73
N GLN A 605 2.08 2.08 -37.65
CA GLN A 605 1.78 0.65 -37.66
C GLN A 605 0.26 0.36 -37.70
N GLY A 606 -0.59 1.39 -37.84
CA GLY A 606 -2.04 1.26 -37.92
C GLY A 606 -2.77 1.27 -36.57
N LEU A 607 -2.08 1.50 -35.46
CA LEU A 607 -2.68 1.57 -34.13
C LEU A 607 -3.26 2.97 -33.84
N ARG A 608 -4.40 3.04 -33.15
CA ARG A 608 -4.89 4.25 -32.48
C ARG A 608 -4.00 4.56 -31.28
N ALA A 609 -2.85 5.20 -31.54
CA ALA A 609 -1.87 5.52 -30.53
C ALA A 609 -2.11 6.92 -29.93
N VAL A 610 -2.22 6.98 -28.60
CA VAL A 610 -2.38 8.22 -27.84
C VAL A 610 -1.23 8.41 -26.85
N LYS A 611 -0.95 9.67 -26.53
CA LYS A 611 -0.07 10.07 -25.43
C LYS A 611 -0.91 10.78 -24.38
N VAL A 612 -0.66 10.48 -23.12
CA VAL A 612 -1.39 10.97 -21.96
C VAL A 612 -0.37 11.58 -21.01
N ASP A 613 -0.61 12.81 -20.56
CA ASP A 613 0.25 13.44 -19.57
C ASP A 613 0.04 12.72 -18.23
N LEU A 614 1.13 12.39 -17.55
CA LEU A 614 1.06 11.72 -16.27
C LEU A 614 0.39 12.59 -15.22
N GLN A 615 0.54 13.93 -15.31
CA GLN A 615 -0.11 14.84 -14.37
C GLN A 615 -1.63 14.87 -14.57
N ASP A 616 -2.13 14.86 -15.81
CA ASP A 616 -3.57 14.81 -16.13
C ASP A 616 -4.24 13.57 -15.51
N VAL A 617 -3.52 12.43 -15.49
CA VAL A 617 -3.96 11.20 -14.82
C VAL A 617 -4.13 11.45 -13.32
N TYR A 618 -3.15 12.06 -12.66
CA TYR A 618 -3.26 12.39 -11.24
C TYR A 618 -4.38 13.38 -10.98
N ASP A 619 -4.56 14.40 -11.81
CA ASP A 619 -5.57 15.43 -11.64
C ASP A 619 -7.00 14.88 -11.67
N GLU A 620 -7.29 14.03 -12.66
CA GLU A 620 -8.63 13.45 -12.85
C GLU A 620 -8.90 12.23 -11.96
N PHE A 621 -7.89 11.43 -11.62
CA PHE A 621 -8.06 10.13 -10.93
C PHE A 621 -7.57 10.13 -9.48
N ASN A 622 -6.85 11.15 -9.03
CA ASN A 622 -6.41 11.26 -7.64
C ASN A 622 -6.22 12.72 -7.18
N TYR A 623 -7.08 13.62 -7.65
CA TYR A 623 -7.13 15.01 -7.18
C TYR A 623 -5.80 15.78 -7.32
N GLY A 624 -4.97 15.40 -8.29
CA GLY A 624 -3.64 15.96 -8.57
C GLY A 624 -2.50 15.33 -7.78
N ILE A 625 -2.81 14.46 -6.81
CA ILE A 625 -1.84 13.81 -5.94
C ILE A 625 -1.23 12.61 -6.70
N ALA A 626 0.10 12.56 -6.75
CA ALA A 626 0.81 11.47 -7.40
C ALA A 626 0.56 10.13 -6.67
N SER A 627 0.14 9.10 -7.41
CA SER A 627 -0.05 7.75 -6.88
C SER A 627 -0.02 6.69 -7.98
N ALA A 628 0.32 5.46 -7.62
CA ALA A 628 0.23 4.33 -8.55
C ALA A 628 -1.24 3.95 -8.81
N GLU A 629 -2.10 4.15 -7.82
CA GLU A 629 -3.55 3.91 -7.86
C GLU A 629 -4.19 4.76 -8.96
N ALA A 630 -3.81 6.04 -9.10
CA ALA A 630 -4.34 6.91 -10.15
C ALA A 630 -4.10 6.34 -11.55
N ILE A 631 -2.92 5.77 -11.79
CA ILE A 631 -2.56 5.14 -13.07
C ILE A 631 -3.37 3.88 -13.28
N ARG A 632 -3.50 3.04 -12.25
CA ARG A 632 -4.32 1.82 -12.30
C ARG A 632 -5.78 2.15 -12.59
N ASP A 633 -6.36 3.08 -11.85
CA ASP A 633 -7.75 3.49 -11.95
C ASP A 633 -8.04 4.18 -13.30
N PHE A 634 -7.08 4.93 -13.83
CA PHE A 634 -7.13 5.43 -15.21
C PHE A 634 -7.16 4.29 -16.23
N LEU A 635 -6.24 3.33 -16.13
CA LEU A 635 -6.18 2.20 -17.07
C LEU A 635 -7.46 1.34 -17.00
N GLU A 636 -7.96 1.07 -15.79
CA GLU A 636 -9.23 0.37 -15.59
C GLU A 636 -10.40 1.15 -16.21
N TYR A 637 -10.45 2.46 -16.02
CA TYR A 637 -11.46 3.31 -16.66
C TYR A 637 -11.36 3.24 -18.19
N THR A 638 -10.16 3.39 -18.75
CA THR A 638 -9.96 3.33 -20.20
C THR A 638 -10.40 1.99 -20.78
N TYR A 639 -10.06 0.88 -20.12
CA TYR A 639 -10.47 -0.45 -20.56
C TYR A 639 -11.99 -0.62 -20.61
N ASN A 640 -12.69 -0.05 -19.63
CA ASN A 640 -14.14 -0.21 -19.49
C ASN A 640 -14.97 0.82 -20.28
N SER A 641 -14.42 2.00 -20.57
CA SER A 641 -15.20 3.16 -21.04
C SER A 641 -14.69 3.82 -22.31
N TRP A 642 -13.46 3.57 -22.75
CA TRP A 642 -12.98 4.07 -24.05
C TRP A 642 -13.40 3.11 -25.16
N VAL A 643 -13.76 3.66 -26.33
CA VAL A 643 -14.33 2.94 -27.49
C VAL A 643 -13.37 2.97 -28.68
#